data_AF-A0A2V1CAT7-F1
#
_entry.id   AF-A0A2V1CAT7-F1
#
_cell.length_a   1.000
_cell.length_b   1.000
_cell.length_c   1.000
_cell.angle_alpha   90.00
_cell.angle_beta   90.00
_cell.angle_gamma   90.00
#
_symmetry.space_group_name_H-M   'P 1'
#
loop_
_entity.id
_entity.type
_entity.pdbx_description
1 polymer ?
#
loop_
_entity_poly.entity_id
_entity_poly.type
_entity_poly.pdbx_seq_one_letter_code
_entity_poly.pdbx_strand_id
1 'polypeptide(L)'
;MLSPINFQLGWPSPRLFPAEQLAAATTATLLDPEIAKNALIYGPDLGYTALRESIAKWLSEFYLPSAGAIPKERIAITGGASQNLASILQVFSDPHITKRVWMIEPTYFLACTIFQDAGFSDKLRGVPENEHGIDIEFLRTELSKFEDEVKGDDGKVLKPSSQYGKVFRHLLYITPTFSNPSAKTMPTSVREELLALAREFDVLIIADEVYDFLRWPTEEPNSSSLELAPIPPRIVDLDRASSSAESWANSISNGSFSKIVAPGVRVGWAEASAKMTLRLSQNGATRSGGAPSHLTSTFLQHLLSTGAMQKHIDEKLIPTYQSRYKVLMSAIKSHLEPLGVRVTTGAPYVVPKKQNVVVPAGGFFTYITFPSEFPSADIIAKRALDEYALKFAYGEMFVVKGDAGSAERSKTGFGYGARLCWAWHEEKEIRDGIERLASLLEIMLAETATSPPRWQELTHKTALKTSSRMIMKRMMEAESLETRALRQFDALVERGELFWQPNTSRLVQTGRFKFQFRSAPSYTKKPIQRADDPGRTSDQNVFSDTDPDFVIDFPGSSHKLILNKYCVVRPQYVLHTTAFTPQSDHLNAVDFAAAWNVLSRLESRHMVIYNCGVEAGSSIGHKHLQVLPRPEKEEFEMFPDALGIDDEKGEVRSLPFRHAVKRLSSNMDVSELMGVYETLKIRSRVETAHNVILVNEWMLVIPRFCARHGNLAANAASMAGMVWVTKSEDVQDWVDRGPMELLCQFGVVEK
;
A
#
# COMPACT_ATOMS: atom_id res chain seq x y z
N MET A 1 -9.62 -9.13 -18.38
CA MET A 1 -8.29 -9.20 -17.69
C MET A 1 -8.31 -9.99 -16.36
N LEU A 2 -7.17 -10.54 -15.93
CA LEU A 2 -7.01 -11.32 -14.68
C LEU A 2 -7.14 -10.44 -13.42
N SER A 3 -7.75 -10.97 -12.35
CA SER A 3 -7.78 -10.30 -11.03
C SER A 3 -6.36 -10.16 -10.46
N PRO A 4 -5.96 -9.01 -9.90
CA PRO A 4 -4.59 -8.81 -9.41
C PRO A 4 -4.30 -9.64 -8.14
N ILE A 5 -3.18 -10.36 -8.16
CA ILE A 5 -2.66 -11.12 -7.00
C ILE A 5 -1.34 -10.49 -6.56
N ASN A 6 -1.16 -10.37 -5.24
CA ASN A 6 -0.06 -9.63 -4.64
C ASN A 6 0.52 -10.37 -3.43
N PHE A 7 1.53 -11.20 -3.69
CA PHE A 7 2.35 -11.88 -2.70
C PHE A 7 3.43 -10.98 -2.06
N GLN A 8 3.55 -9.71 -2.47
CA GLN A 8 4.48 -8.77 -1.84
C GLN A 8 3.97 -8.22 -0.50
N LEU A 9 2.65 -8.18 -0.26
CA LEU A 9 2.08 -7.60 0.97
C LEU A 9 2.47 -8.41 2.21
N GLY A 10 3.10 -7.77 3.20
CA GLY A 10 3.61 -8.43 4.41
C GLY A 10 2.75 -8.25 5.66
N TRP A 11 1.42 -8.18 5.54
CA TRP A 11 0.49 -7.96 6.66
C TRP A 11 -0.79 -8.79 6.51
N PRO A 12 -1.56 -9.03 7.60
CA PRO A 12 -2.81 -9.82 7.54
C PRO A 12 -3.83 -9.24 6.56
N SER A 13 -4.63 -10.12 5.95
CA SER A 13 -5.84 -9.73 5.22
C SER A 13 -6.86 -9.04 6.13
N PRO A 14 -7.68 -8.08 5.64
CA PRO A 14 -8.66 -7.38 6.48
C PRO A 14 -9.71 -8.28 7.13
N ARG A 15 -9.99 -9.43 6.53
CA ARG A 15 -10.90 -10.45 7.06
C ARG A 15 -10.40 -11.12 8.33
N LEU A 16 -9.09 -11.03 8.60
CA LEU A 16 -8.47 -11.59 9.78
C LEU A 16 -8.33 -10.56 10.91
N PHE A 17 -8.78 -9.31 10.72
CA PHE A 17 -8.71 -8.32 11.79
C PHE A 17 -9.78 -8.60 12.86
N PRO A 18 -9.45 -8.57 14.16
CA PRO A 18 -10.40 -8.82 15.24
C PRO A 18 -11.23 -7.55 15.55
N ALA A 19 -11.94 -7.03 14.54
CA ALA A 19 -12.65 -5.75 14.62
C ALA A 19 -13.74 -5.76 15.72
N GLU A 20 -14.49 -6.86 15.84
CA GLU A 20 -15.52 -7.02 16.88
C GLU A 20 -14.91 -7.02 18.28
N GLN A 21 -13.79 -7.74 18.48
CA GLN A 21 -13.10 -7.79 19.76
C GLN A 21 -12.52 -6.42 20.12
N LEU A 22 -11.97 -5.69 19.13
CA LEU A 22 -11.50 -4.32 19.33
C LEU A 22 -12.64 -3.35 19.67
N ALA A 23 -13.81 -3.49 19.05
CA ALA A 23 -14.99 -2.69 19.37
C ALA A 23 -15.49 -2.97 20.81
N ALA A 24 -15.52 -4.25 21.21
CA ALA A 24 -15.86 -4.65 22.56
C ALA A 24 -14.85 -4.10 23.60
N ALA A 25 -13.55 -4.21 23.32
CA ALA A 25 -12.49 -3.65 24.16
C ALA A 25 -12.60 -2.12 24.29
N THR A 26 -12.86 -1.43 23.18
CA THR A 26 -13.07 0.03 23.16
C THR A 26 -14.25 0.41 24.05
N THR A 27 -15.37 -0.29 23.91
CA THR A 27 -16.59 -0.07 24.70
C THR A 27 -16.33 -0.30 26.18
N ALA A 28 -15.69 -1.41 26.53
CA ALA A 28 -15.35 -1.74 27.92
C ALA A 28 -14.41 -0.70 28.56
N THR A 29 -13.41 -0.22 27.82
CA THR A 29 -12.48 0.81 28.31
C THR A 29 -13.16 2.17 28.48
N LEU A 30 -13.94 2.62 27.48
CA LEU A 30 -14.49 3.99 27.47
C LEU A 30 -15.74 4.17 28.34
N LEU A 31 -16.46 3.09 28.64
CA LEU A 31 -17.64 3.14 29.52
C LEU A 31 -17.31 2.95 31.00
N ASP A 32 -16.13 2.46 31.35
CA ASP A 32 -15.64 2.46 32.73
C ASP A 32 -15.00 3.82 33.05
N PRO A 33 -15.56 4.63 33.98
CA PRO A 33 -15.07 5.99 34.21
C PRO A 33 -13.62 6.06 34.69
N GLU A 34 -13.15 5.09 35.48
CA GLU A 34 -11.78 5.09 36.01
C GLU A 34 -10.78 4.63 34.96
N ILE A 35 -11.13 3.64 34.14
CA ILE A 35 -10.28 3.23 33.02
C ILE A 35 -10.23 4.35 31.97
N ALA A 36 -11.37 4.92 31.58
CA ALA A 36 -11.46 5.98 30.57
C ALA A 36 -10.64 7.21 30.97
N LYS A 37 -10.74 7.65 32.23
CA LYS A 37 -9.94 8.76 32.76
C LYS A 37 -8.44 8.53 32.59
N ASN A 38 -7.96 7.32 32.88
CA ASN A 38 -6.54 6.98 32.74
C ASN A 38 -6.13 6.73 31.29
N ALA A 39 -7.05 6.31 30.42
CA ALA A 39 -6.81 6.04 29.01
C ALA A 39 -6.70 7.31 28.15
N LEU A 40 -7.37 8.40 28.54
CA LEU A 40 -7.49 9.63 27.76
C LEU A 40 -6.47 10.73 28.12
N ILE A 41 -5.61 10.48 29.09
CA ILE A 41 -4.53 11.41 29.50
C ILE A 41 -3.18 11.00 28.88
N TYR A 42 -2.15 11.84 29.08
CA TYR A 42 -0.79 11.43 28.79
C TYR A 42 -0.40 10.21 29.63
N GLY A 43 0.16 9.20 28.96
CA GLY A 43 0.55 7.94 29.59
C GLY A 43 1.89 8.02 30.31
N PRO A 44 2.25 7.00 31.11
CA PRO A 44 3.61 6.85 31.61
C PRO A 44 4.62 6.69 30.48
N ASP A 45 5.88 7.10 30.71
CA ASP A 45 6.98 6.97 29.74
C ASP A 45 7.14 5.52 29.24
N LEU A 46 7.15 4.56 30.17
CA LEU A 46 7.26 3.12 29.84
C LEU A 46 5.98 2.57 29.18
N GLY A 47 4.89 3.32 29.24
CA GLY A 47 3.56 2.96 28.74
C GLY A 47 2.61 2.44 29.80
N TYR A 48 1.38 2.18 29.36
CA TYR A 48 0.27 1.78 30.22
C TYR A 48 0.63 0.54 31.05
N THR A 49 0.68 0.69 32.38
CA THR A 49 1.21 -0.32 33.31
C THR A 49 0.49 -1.66 33.20
N ALA A 50 -0.85 -1.66 33.13
CA ALA A 50 -1.62 -2.89 33.04
C ALA A 50 -1.37 -3.64 31.71
N LEU A 51 -1.09 -2.92 30.61
CA LEU A 51 -0.70 -3.56 29.36
C LEU A 51 0.66 -4.24 29.52
N ARG A 52 1.64 -3.56 30.12
CA ARG A 52 2.99 -4.11 30.34
C ARG A 52 2.96 -5.38 31.18
N GLU A 53 2.15 -5.40 32.24
CA GLU A 53 1.92 -6.58 33.07
C GLU A 53 1.30 -7.73 32.26
N SER A 54 0.28 -7.42 31.46
CA SER A 54 -0.40 -8.41 30.62
C SER A 54 0.53 -9.00 29.56
N ILE A 55 1.35 -8.16 28.91
CA ILE A 55 2.38 -8.59 27.95
C ILE A 55 3.41 -9.46 28.67
N ALA A 56 3.98 -9.01 29.79
CA ALA A 56 5.00 -9.74 30.51
C ALA A 56 4.51 -11.15 30.93
N LYS A 57 3.27 -11.25 31.43
CA LYS A 57 2.62 -12.52 31.73
C LYS A 57 2.45 -13.37 30.46
N TRP A 58 1.85 -12.83 29.41
CA TRP A 58 1.59 -13.53 28.16
C TRP A 58 2.87 -14.08 27.50
N LEU A 59 3.93 -13.28 27.45
CA LEU A 59 5.24 -13.72 26.94
C LEU A 59 5.85 -14.81 27.85
N SER A 60 5.68 -14.72 29.17
CA SER A 60 6.19 -15.74 30.09
C SER A 60 5.52 -17.09 29.88
N GLU A 61 4.19 -17.09 29.72
CA GLU A 61 3.39 -18.29 29.49
C GLU A 61 3.69 -18.91 28.13
N PHE A 62 3.93 -18.09 27.11
CA PHE A 62 4.19 -18.56 25.76
C PHE A 62 5.64 -19.06 25.55
N TYR A 63 6.65 -18.30 26.00
CA TYR A 63 8.06 -18.63 25.74
C TYR A 63 8.67 -19.54 26.81
N LEU A 64 8.10 -19.59 28.02
CA LEU A 64 8.60 -20.37 29.15
C LEU A 64 10.12 -20.19 29.37
N PRO A 65 10.61 -18.94 29.52
CA PRO A 65 12.04 -18.65 29.59
C PRO A 65 12.71 -19.31 30.80
N SER A 66 13.92 -19.82 30.60
CA SER A 66 14.69 -20.54 31.63
C SER A 66 15.03 -19.70 32.86
N ALA A 67 15.13 -18.37 32.69
CA ALA A 67 15.38 -17.41 33.77
C ALA A 67 14.11 -17.06 34.60
N GLY A 68 13.00 -17.79 34.40
CA GLY A 68 11.72 -17.58 35.08
C GLY A 68 10.87 -16.47 34.46
N ALA A 69 9.70 -16.22 35.05
CA ALA A 69 8.70 -15.27 34.53
C ALA A 69 9.32 -13.90 34.21
N ILE A 70 8.89 -13.30 33.10
CA ILE A 70 9.30 -11.99 32.62
C ILE A 70 8.61 -10.93 33.51
N PRO A 71 9.37 -10.08 34.21
CA PRO A 71 8.81 -8.95 34.95
C PRO A 71 8.44 -7.78 34.02
N LYS A 72 7.42 -6.99 34.39
CA LYS A 72 6.95 -5.82 33.61
C LYS A 72 8.02 -4.75 33.42
N GLU A 73 8.99 -4.68 34.33
CA GLU A 73 10.14 -3.77 34.29
C GLU A 73 11.00 -3.99 33.05
N ARG A 74 10.90 -5.16 32.40
CA ARG A 74 11.58 -5.47 31.14
C ARG A 74 10.76 -5.13 29.90
N ILE A 75 9.56 -4.56 30.05
CA ILE A 75 8.66 -4.24 28.94
C ILE A 75 8.47 -2.73 28.85
N ALA A 76 8.71 -2.17 27.67
CA ALA A 76 8.32 -0.79 27.32
C ALA A 76 7.34 -0.81 26.13
N ILE A 77 6.28 -0.01 26.18
CA ILE A 77 5.30 0.10 25.08
C ILE A 77 5.82 1.02 23.99
N THR A 78 5.56 0.65 22.74
CA THR A 78 6.09 1.32 21.55
C THR A 78 4.99 1.47 20.49
N GLY A 79 5.22 2.28 19.46
CA GLY A 79 4.28 2.49 18.35
C GLY A 79 4.35 1.42 17.27
N GLY A 80 4.73 0.19 17.66
CA GLY A 80 5.04 -0.92 16.76
C GLY A 80 6.52 -1.01 16.41
N ALA A 81 6.89 -2.11 15.74
CA ALA A 81 8.29 -2.50 15.53
C ALA A 81 9.16 -1.43 14.85
N SER A 82 8.65 -0.76 13.81
CA SER A 82 9.42 0.26 13.08
C SER A 82 9.67 1.52 13.89
N GLN A 83 8.68 1.99 14.66
CA GLN A 83 8.88 3.16 15.51
C GLN A 83 9.80 2.81 16.68
N ASN A 84 9.67 1.60 17.24
CA ASN A 84 10.59 1.13 18.27
C ASN A 84 12.04 1.06 17.76
N LEU A 85 12.26 0.56 16.54
CA LEU A 85 13.59 0.55 15.93
C LEU A 85 14.19 1.97 15.91
N ALA A 86 13.41 2.97 15.46
CA ALA A 86 13.85 4.37 15.50
C ALA A 86 14.16 4.84 16.94
N SER A 87 13.32 4.52 17.93
CA SER A 87 13.55 4.85 19.34
C SER A 87 14.81 4.18 19.90
N ILE A 88 15.09 2.93 19.52
CA ILE A 88 16.32 2.22 19.90
C ILE A 88 17.55 2.99 19.38
N LEU A 89 17.55 3.41 18.12
CA LEU A 89 18.66 4.19 17.55
C LEU A 89 18.80 5.58 18.19
N GLN A 90 17.68 6.22 18.51
CA GLN A 90 17.71 7.50 19.22
C GLN A 90 18.35 7.38 20.61
N VAL A 91 18.31 6.21 21.24
CA VAL A 91 18.76 6.04 22.63
C VAL A 91 20.12 5.34 22.74
N PHE A 92 20.36 4.30 21.94
CA PHE A 92 21.46 3.35 22.12
C PHE A 92 22.54 3.43 21.05
N SER A 93 22.43 4.33 20.09
CA SER A 93 23.46 4.58 19.09
C SER A 93 23.88 6.04 19.05
N ASP A 94 25.06 6.31 18.50
CA ASP A 94 25.52 7.66 18.17
C ASP A 94 26.32 7.56 16.87
N PRO A 95 26.04 8.33 15.82
CA PRO A 95 26.76 8.23 14.56
C PRO A 95 28.27 8.46 14.65
N HIS A 96 28.85 8.89 15.77
CA HIS A 96 30.30 9.00 15.96
C HIS A 96 30.88 7.85 16.78
N ILE A 97 30.10 7.30 17.72
CA ILE A 97 30.51 6.19 18.60
C ILE A 97 30.16 4.83 17.98
N THR A 98 28.95 4.70 17.45
CA THR A 98 28.48 3.50 16.76
C THR A 98 29.12 3.43 15.37
N LYS A 99 30.03 2.48 15.20
CA LYS A 99 30.94 2.40 14.06
C LYS A 99 30.34 1.66 12.85
N ARG A 100 29.57 0.60 13.11
CA ARG A 100 28.88 -0.18 12.06
C ARG A 100 27.49 -0.62 12.48
N VAL A 101 26.65 -0.82 11.47
CA VAL A 101 25.34 -1.47 11.58
C VAL A 101 25.37 -2.71 10.69
N TRP A 102 25.40 -3.87 11.33
CA TRP A 102 25.33 -5.15 10.69
C TRP A 102 23.86 -5.52 10.47
N MET A 103 23.53 -6.02 9.29
CA MET A 103 22.17 -6.46 8.95
C MET A 103 22.25 -7.84 8.34
N ILE A 104 21.46 -8.79 8.85
CA ILE A 104 21.31 -10.08 8.17
C ILE A 104 20.82 -9.86 6.74
N GLU A 105 21.38 -10.57 5.77
CA GLU A 105 20.94 -10.53 4.38
C GLU A 105 20.53 -11.92 3.86
N PRO A 106 19.41 -12.01 3.13
CA PRO A 106 18.51 -10.91 2.75
C PRO A 106 17.78 -10.29 3.97
N THR A 107 17.50 -8.98 3.92
CA THR A 107 16.99 -8.23 5.08
C THR A 107 15.60 -7.63 4.87
N TYR A 108 14.89 -7.26 5.94
CA TYR A 108 13.71 -6.41 5.82
C TYR A 108 14.12 -5.00 5.38
N PHE A 109 14.09 -4.77 4.06
CA PHE A 109 14.68 -3.59 3.40
C PHE A 109 14.17 -2.21 3.87
N LEU A 110 12.99 -2.15 4.48
CA LEU A 110 12.46 -0.90 5.04
C LEU A 110 13.20 -0.50 6.34
N ALA A 111 13.81 -1.45 7.05
CA ALA A 111 14.68 -1.17 8.19
C ALA A 111 15.90 -0.33 7.79
N CYS A 112 16.48 -0.56 6.60
CA CYS A 112 17.64 0.21 6.12
C CYS A 112 17.39 1.71 6.13
N THR A 113 16.20 2.16 5.71
CA THR A 113 15.86 3.59 5.71
C THR A 113 15.78 4.15 7.14
N ILE A 114 15.30 3.39 8.11
CA ILE A 114 15.27 3.81 9.53
C ILE A 114 16.69 4.02 10.07
N PHE A 115 17.65 3.18 9.68
CA PHE A 115 19.06 3.38 10.04
C PHE A 115 19.69 4.56 9.29
N GLN A 116 19.36 4.76 8.01
CA GLN A 116 19.81 5.92 7.23
C GLN A 116 19.34 7.23 7.85
N ASP A 117 18.07 7.31 8.24
CA ASP A 117 17.47 8.47 8.93
C ASP A 117 18.16 8.77 10.27
N ALA A 118 18.72 7.75 10.92
CA ALA A 118 19.51 7.89 12.14
C ALA A 118 21.00 8.22 11.89
N GLY A 119 21.40 8.45 10.64
CA GLY A 119 22.76 8.87 10.28
C GLY A 119 23.74 7.72 10.00
N PHE A 120 23.26 6.52 9.67
CA PHE A 120 24.11 5.33 9.43
C PHE A 120 24.25 4.95 7.95
N SER A 121 23.94 5.86 7.01
CA SER A 121 23.89 5.56 5.58
C SER A 121 25.16 4.92 4.99
N ASP A 122 26.34 5.32 5.46
CA ASP A 122 27.66 4.81 5.05
C ASP A 122 28.17 3.64 5.92
N LYS A 123 27.40 3.27 6.95
CA LYS A 123 27.78 2.30 8.00
C LYS A 123 27.03 0.99 7.95
N LEU A 124 26.04 0.86 7.07
CA LEU A 124 25.28 -0.39 6.87
C LEU A 124 26.16 -1.45 6.20
N ARG A 125 26.20 -2.66 6.75
CA ARG A 125 26.92 -3.81 6.20
C ARG A 125 26.06 -5.07 6.28
N GLY A 126 25.99 -5.81 5.18
CA GLY A 126 25.26 -7.06 5.10
C GLY A 126 26.06 -8.25 5.63
N VAL A 127 25.38 -9.13 6.35
CA VAL A 127 25.89 -10.40 6.89
C VAL A 127 25.11 -11.54 6.25
N PRO A 128 25.73 -12.36 5.38
CA PRO A 128 25.03 -13.38 4.63
C PRO A 128 24.40 -14.43 5.55
N GLU A 129 23.29 -15.01 5.09
CA GLU A 129 22.74 -16.22 5.68
C GLU A 129 23.33 -17.49 5.06
N ASN A 130 23.55 -18.51 5.88
CA ASN A 130 23.73 -19.91 5.48
C ASN A 130 22.45 -20.73 5.75
N GLU A 131 22.52 -22.06 5.71
CA GLU A 131 21.38 -22.95 5.97
C GLU A 131 20.81 -22.83 7.39
N HIS A 132 21.59 -22.35 8.35
CA HIS A 132 21.22 -22.23 9.76
C HIS A 132 20.85 -20.80 10.18
N GLY A 133 20.66 -19.88 9.22
CA GLY A 133 20.41 -18.46 9.48
C GLY A 133 21.68 -17.65 9.27
N ILE A 134 22.05 -16.77 10.20
CA ILE A 134 23.19 -15.85 10.03
C ILE A 134 24.54 -16.61 9.98
N ASP A 135 25.43 -16.20 9.07
CA ASP A 135 26.81 -16.69 9.04
C ASP A 135 27.65 -16.00 10.13
N ILE A 136 27.81 -16.70 11.26
CA ILE A 136 28.55 -16.20 12.43
C ILE A 136 30.03 -16.01 12.13
N GLU A 137 30.64 -16.93 11.37
CA GLU A 137 32.08 -16.87 11.10
C GLU A 137 32.41 -15.69 10.18
N PHE A 138 31.56 -15.45 9.18
CA PHE A 138 31.63 -14.23 8.38
C PHE A 138 31.51 -12.98 9.27
N LEU A 139 30.50 -12.92 10.15
CA LEU A 139 30.29 -11.77 11.02
C LEU A 139 31.49 -11.52 11.95
N ARG A 140 32.02 -12.59 12.57
CA ARG A 140 33.21 -12.52 13.44
C ARG A 140 34.42 -12.00 12.68
N THR A 141 34.68 -12.53 11.48
CA THR A 141 35.80 -12.11 10.64
C THR A 141 35.71 -10.63 10.29
N GLU A 142 34.55 -10.17 9.82
CA GLU A 142 34.35 -8.77 9.43
C GLU A 142 34.34 -7.81 10.62
N LEU A 143 33.81 -8.22 11.78
CA LEU A 143 33.92 -7.46 13.04
C LEU A 143 35.38 -7.30 13.47
N SER A 144 36.14 -8.39 13.56
CA SER A 144 37.56 -8.36 13.97
C SER A 144 38.38 -7.47 13.04
N LYS A 145 38.24 -7.68 11.72
CA LYS A 145 38.94 -6.88 10.71
C LYS A 145 38.62 -5.39 10.87
N PHE A 146 37.34 -5.06 11.04
CA PHE A 146 36.93 -3.68 11.18
C PHE A 146 37.42 -3.06 12.49
N GLU A 147 37.37 -3.78 13.61
CA GLU A 147 37.92 -3.31 14.89
C GLU A 147 39.41 -2.99 14.82
N ASP A 148 40.18 -3.82 14.11
CA ASP A 148 41.59 -3.57 13.86
C ASP A 148 41.80 -2.30 13.02
N GLU A 149 40.95 -2.05 12.01
CA GLU A 149 40.99 -0.84 11.15
C GLU A 149 40.70 0.45 11.93
N VAL A 150 39.80 0.41 12.92
CA VAL A 150 39.37 1.59 13.70
C VAL A 150 39.95 1.62 15.11
N LYS A 151 41.05 0.89 15.33
CA LYS A 151 41.72 0.81 16.63
C LYS A 151 42.16 2.19 17.12
N GLY A 152 41.70 2.58 18.30
CA GLY A 152 41.97 3.90 18.90
C GLY A 152 41.04 5.03 18.45
N ASP A 153 40.06 4.76 17.57
CA ASP A 153 38.97 5.69 17.28
C ASP A 153 37.78 5.43 18.22
N ASP A 154 37.81 6.11 19.37
CA ASP A 154 36.71 6.08 20.35
C ASP A 154 35.52 6.95 19.91
N GLY A 155 35.70 7.80 18.89
CA GLY A 155 34.70 8.77 18.45
C GLY A 155 34.44 9.88 19.47
N LYS A 156 33.96 11.03 18.99
CA LYS A 156 33.48 12.10 19.86
C LYS A 156 31.98 11.91 20.12
N VAL A 157 31.58 11.78 21.38
CA VAL A 157 30.17 11.67 21.74
C VAL A 157 29.44 12.95 21.29
N LEU A 158 28.43 12.83 20.42
CA LEU A 158 27.58 13.96 20.04
C LEU A 158 26.40 14.12 20.99
N LYS A 159 25.89 13.01 21.50
CA LYS A 159 24.77 13.01 22.45
C LYS A 159 25.23 13.46 23.84
N PRO A 160 24.51 14.34 24.55
CA PRO A 160 24.90 14.80 25.88
C PRO A 160 25.00 13.62 26.87
N SER A 161 26.19 13.40 27.44
CA SER A 161 26.55 12.15 28.14
C SER A 161 25.70 11.85 29.37
N SER A 162 25.19 12.87 30.08
CA SER A 162 24.36 12.69 31.27
C SER A 162 22.98 12.08 30.97
N GLN A 163 22.49 12.23 29.73
CA GLN A 163 21.19 11.72 29.32
C GLN A 163 21.31 10.32 28.69
N TYR A 164 22.40 9.97 28.00
CA TYR A 164 22.52 8.72 27.22
C TYR A 164 23.54 7.75 27.84
N GLY A 165 23.14 7.06 28.92
CA GLY A 165 24.04 6.23 29.75
C GLY A 165 24.64 4.97 29.11
N LYS A 166 24.19 4.56 27.90
CA LYS A 166 24.79 3.48 27.12
C LYS A 166 24.61 3.75 25.63
N VAL A 167 25.71 3.76 24.90
CA VAL A 167 25.78 3.73 23.44
C VAL A 167 26.60 2.51 23.06
N PHE A 168 26.12 1.74 22.08
CA PHE A 168 26.82 0.54 21.61
C PHE A 168 27.74 0.88 20.44
N ARG A 169 28.90 0.22 20.44
CA ARG A 169 29.90 0.37 19.37
C ARG A 169 29.42 -0.20 18.04
N HIS A 170 28.62 -1.27 18.08
CA HIS A 170 28.00 -1.89 16.92
C HIS A 170 26.52 -2.14 17.14
N LEU A 171 25.77 -2.19 16.05
CA LEU A 171 24.39 -2.67 16.04
C LEU A 171 24.28 -3.86 15.11
N LEU A 172 23.41 -4.82 15.45
CA LEU A 172 23.04 -5.93 14.59
C LEU A 172 21.51 -6.01 14.47
N TYR A 173 20.98 -5.94 13.26
CA TYR A 173 19.54 -6.09 12.98
C TYR A 173 19.24 -7.46 12.36
N ILE A 174 18.34 -8.22 12.99
CA ILE A 174 17.97 -9.57 12.57
C ILE A 174 16.48 -9.87 12.77
N THR A 175 15.98 -10.88 12.07
CA THR A 175 14.69 -11.54 12.33
C THR A 175 14.98 -13.01 12.66
N PRO A 176 15.12 -13.41 13.94
CA PRO A 176 15.69 -14.72 14.30
C PRO A 176 14.81 -15.93 13.97
N THR A 177 13.50 -15.75 13.89
CA THR A 177 12.51 -16.81 13.67
C THR A 177 11.62 -16.42 12.49
N PHE A 178 11.44 -17.32 11.53
CA PHE A 178 10.67 -17.09 10.31
C PHE A 178 11.08 -15.77 9.61
N SER A 179 12.38 -15.65 9.35
CA SER A 179 13.05 -14.44 8.89
C SER A 179 12.33 -13.77 7.71
N ASN A 180 12.30 -12.44 7.70
CA ASN A 180 11.81 -11.69 6.56
C ASN A 180 13.00 -11.18 5.74
N PRO A 181 13.27 -11.73 4.53
CA PRO A 181 12.35 -12.51 3.69
C PRO A 181 12.57 -14.03 3.67
N SER A 182 13.69 -14.55 4.19
CA SER A 182 14.18 -15.90 3.88
C SER A 182 13.37 -17.05 4.51
N ALA A 183 12.47 -16.73 5.44
CA ALA A 183 11.71 -17.65 6.28
C ALA A 183 12.57 -18.56 7.19
N LYS A 184 13.89 -18.37 7.22
CA LYS A 184 14.81 -19.18 8.03
C LYS A 184 14.59 -18.92 9.52
N THR A 185 14.94 -19.91 10.31
CA THR A 185 14.94 -19.82 11.78
C THR A 185 16.30 -20.22 12.32
N MET A 186 16.91 -19.32 13.09
CA MET A 186 18.21 -19.56 13.71
C MET A 186 18.08 -20.56 14.86
N PRO A 187 18.85 -21.65 14.89
CA PRO A 187 18.85 -22.60 15.99
C PRO A 187 19.45 -21.98 17.26
N THR A 188 19.23 -22.64 18.41
CA THR A 188 19.69 -22.15 19.72
C THR A 188 21.20 -21.92 19.77
N SER A 189 22.01 -22.83 19.22
CA SER A 189 23.48 -22.69 19.22
C SER A 189 23.95 -21.42 18.52
N VAL A 190 23.39 -21.12 17.35
CA VAL A 190 23.67 -19.89 16.59
C VAL A 190 23.28 -18.64 17.40
N ARG A 191 22.16 -18.68 18.13
CA ARG A 191 21.72 -17.58 18.99
C ARG A 191 22.65 -17.36 20.19
N GLU A 192 23.17 -18.43 20.78
CA GLU A 192 24.14 -18.39 21.89
C GLU A 192 25.50 -17.86 21.45
N GLU A 193 26.01 -18.32 20.30
CA GLU A 193 27.24 -17.83 19.70
C GLU A 193 27.15 -16.35 19.31
N LEU A 194 26.01 -15.93 18.74
CA LEU A 194 25.77 -14.53 18.40
C LEU A 194 25.78 -13.63 19.63
N LEU A 195 25.19 -14.09 20.73
CA LEU A 195 25.20 -13.37 22.00
C LEU A 195 26.62 -13.27 22.59
N ALA A 196 27.43 -14.34 22.49
CA ALA A 196 28.82 -14.30 22.90
C ALA A 196 29.62 -13.26 22.10
N LEU A 197 29.44 -13.26 20.77
CA LEU A 197 30.06 -12.28 19.86
C LEU A 197 29.60 -10.85 20.18
N ALA A 198 28.32 -10.66 20.49
CA ALA A 198 27.79 -9.36 20.84
C ALA A 198 28.40 -8.78 22.12
N ARG A 199 28.72 -9.62 23.10
CA ARG A 199 29.44 -9.20 24.32
C ARG A 199 30.90 -8.89 24.04
N GLU A 200 31.55 -9.69 23.21
CA GLU A 200 32.95 -9.53 22.82
C GLU A 200 33.19 -8.19 22.08
N PHE A 201 32.31 -7.84 21.16
CA PHE A 201 32.47 -6.66 20.29
C PHE A 201 31.61 -5.45 20.67
N ASP A 202 30.91 -5.47 21.82
CA ASP A 202 29.94 -4.43 22.21
C ASP A 202 28.86 -4.15 21.14
N VAL A 203 28.23 -5.22 20.67
CA VAL A 203 27.11 -5.18 19.71
C VAL A 203 25.80 -5.15 20.48
N LEU A 204 24.88 -4.29 20.04
CA LEU A 204 23.45 -4.43 20.38
C LEU A 204 22.73 -5.24 19.31
N ILE A 205 22.23 -6.42 19.68
CA ILE A 205 21.35 -7.23 18.86
C ILE A 205 19.93 -6.69 18.96
N ILE A 206 19.37 -6.27 17.83
CA ILE A 206 17.98 -5.84 17.68
C ILE A 206 17.25 -6.94 16.91
N ALA A 207 16.46 -7.73 17.64
CA ALA A 207 15.75 -8.88 17.11
C ALA A 207 14.27 -8.54 16.84
N ASP A 208 13.86 -8.49 15.58
CA ASP A 208 12.45 -8.40 15.20
C ASP A 208 11.78 -9.78 15.35
N GLU A 209 10.94 -9.94 16.37
CA GLU A 209 10.31 -11.21 16.75
C GLU A 209 8.78 -11.14 16.60
N VAL A 210 8.33 -10.63 15.44
CA VAL A 210 6.91 -10.32 15.19
C VAL A 210 6.09 -11.51 14.67
N TYR A 211 6.72 -12.64 14.39
CA TYR A 211 6.10 -13.82 13.75
C TYR A 211 5.99 -15.05 14.64
N ASP A 212 6.65 -15.08 15.80
CA ASP A 212 6.78 -16.26 16.65
C ASP A 212 5.43 -16.92 17.01
N PHE A 213 4.40 -16.10 17.24
CA PHE A 213 3.04 -16.52 17.58
C PHE A 213 2.27 -17.21 16.43
N LEU A 214 2.80 -17.17 15.21
CA LEU A 214 2.11 -17.57 13.99
C LEU A 214 2.74 -18.83 13.43
N ARG A 215 2.60 -19.94 14.14
CA ARG A 215 3.09 -21.27 13.76
C ARG A 215 2.04 -22.31 14.10
N TRP A 216 2.14 -23.51 13.55
CA TRP A 216 1.14 -24.55 13.74
C TRP A 216 1.69 -25.79 14.46
N PRO A 217 0.81 -26.65 15.01
CA PRO A 217 1.21 -27.91 15.64
C PRO A 217 1.99 -28.82 14.69
N THR A 218 2.83 -29.68 15.27
CA THR A 218 3.57 -30.70 14.53
C THR A 218 2.65 -31.81 14.03
N GLU A 219 2.84 -32.23 12.78
CA GLU A 219 2.11 -33.36 12.19
C GLU A 219 2.70 -34.68 12.69
N GLU A 220 2.51 -35.00 13.97
CA GLU A 220 2.81 -36.35 14.47
C GLU A 220 1.65 -37.29 14.13
N PRO A 221 1.89 -38.47 13.51
CA PRO A 221 0.84 -39.37 13.01
C PRO A 221 -0.20 -39.87 14.02
N ASN A 222 -0.11 -39.54 15.31
CA ASN A 222 -1.07 -39.93 16.36
C ASN A 222 -1.26 -38.86 17.45
N SER A 223 -0.85 -37.60 17.22
CA SER A 223 -1.00 -36.57 18.23
C SER A 223 -2.37 -35.89 18.16
N SER A 224 -3.14 -35.98 19.25
CA SER A 224 -4.32 -35.16 19.50
C SER A 224 -3.98 -33.77 20.06
N SER A 225 -2.69 -33.43 20.17
CA SER A 225 -2.26 -32.17 20.80
C SER A 225 -2.35 -30.99 19.83
N LEU A 226 -3.10 -29.96 20.24
CA LEU A 226 -3.06 -28.61 19.67
C LEU A 226 -1.77 -27.86 20.05
N GLU A 227 -0.73 -28.57 20.52
CA GLU A 227 0.50 -27.96 21.00
C GLU A 227 1.28 -27.38 19.82
N LEU A 228 1.51 -26.06 19.83
CA LEU A 228 2.28 -25.40 18.78
C LEU A 228 3.69 -25.95 18.73
N ALA A 229 4.22 -26.11 17.50
CA ALA A 229 5.57 -26.61 17.33
C ALA A 229 6.59 -25.74 18.07
N PRO A 230 7.60 -26.31 18.75
CA PRO A 230 8.51 -25.51 19.55
C PRO A 230 9.42 -24.65 18.67
N ILE A 231 9.76 -23.44 19.13
CA ILE A 231 10.77 -22.56 18.51
C ILE A 231 12.00 -22.46 19.40
N PRO A 232 13.18 -22.11 18.86
CA PRO A 232 14.37 -21.87 19.67
C PRO A 232 14.14 -20.70 20.65
N PRO A 233 14.75 -20.72 21.85
CA PRO A 233 14.63 -19.63 22.82
C PRO A 233 15.03 -18.28 22.20
N ARG A 234 14.34 -17.20 22.57
CA ARG A 234 14.67 -15.87 22.08
C ARG A 234 16.04 -15.44 22.59
N ILE A 235 16.74 -14.63 21.80
CA ILE A 235 18.07 -14.11 22.18
C ILE A 235 17.98 -13.32 23.49
N VAL A 236 16.91 -12.55 23.68
CA VAL A 236 16.68 -11.78 24.91
C VAL A 236 16.49 -12.65 26.17
N ASP A 237 15.96 -13.87 26.01
CA ASP A 237 15.80 -14.84 27.09
C ASP A 237 17.14 -15.50 27.44
N LEU A 238 17.95 -15.86 26.43
CA LEU A 238 19.31 -16.38 26.60
C LEU A 238 20.23 -15.34 27.25
N ASP A 239 20.12 -14.08 26.83
CA ASP A 239 20.87 -12.97 27.39
C ASP A 239 20.50 -12.75 28.86
N ARG A 240 19.20 -12.77 29.18
CA ARG A 240 18.73 -12.69 30.57
C ARG A 240 19.26 -13.83 31.44
N ALA A 241 19.30 -15.05 30.91
CA ALA A 241 19.76 -16.22 31.66
C ALA A 241 21.26 -16.19 31.99
N SER A 242 22.04 -15.39 31.24
CA SER A 242 23.50 -15.32 31.38
C SER A 242 24.05 -13.94 31.74
N SER A 243 23.18 -12.94 31.94
CA SER A 243 23.54 -11.57 32.35
C SER A 243 23.18 -11.29 33.81
N SER A 244 23.99 -10.46 34.48
CA SER A 244 23.65 -9.94 35.82
C SER A 244 22.56 -8.88 35.75
N ALA A 245 21.81 -8.68 36.85
CA ALA A 245 20.77 -7.65 36.94
C ALA A 245 21.33 -6.22 36.77
N GLU A 246 22.62 -6.02 37.05
CA GLU A 246 23.29 -4.74 36.90
C GLU A 246 23.81 -4.47 35.48
N SER A 247 23.83 -5.48 34.61
CA SER A 247 24.28 -5.33 33.23
C SER A 247 23.26 -4.57 32.37
N TRP A 248 23.75 -3.84 31.36
CA TRP A 248 22.90 -3.34 30.29
C TRP A 248 22.37 -4.47 29.41
N ALA A 249 23.07 -5.61 29.34
CA ALA A 249 22.86 -6.69 28.37
C ALA A 249 23.15 -6.24 26.92
N ASN A 250 22.97 -7.13 25.95
CA ASN A 250 23.35 -6.92 24.55
C ASN A 250 22.22 -7.22 23.55
N SER A 251 20.99 -7.41 24.02
CA SER A 251 19.86 -7.74 23.16
C SER A 251 18.57 -7.01 23.53
N ILE A 252 17.81 -6.65 22.50
CA ILE A 252 16.42 -6.16 22.59
C ILE A 252 15.56 -6.99 21.64
N SER A 253 14.47 -7.55 22.18
CA SER A 253 13.37 -8.10 21.39
C SER A 253 12.40 -6.98 20.99
N ASN A 254 12.12 -6.89 19.70
CA ASN A 254 11.26 -5.88 19.10
C ASN A 254 9.94 -6.53 18.64
N GLY A 255 8.90 -6.37 19.45
CA GLY A 255 7.57 -6.96 19.24
C GLY A 255 6.55 -5.99 18.67
N SER A 256 5.49 -6.52 18.05
CA SER A 256 4.38 -5.72 17.54
C SER A 256 3.07 -6.49 17.47
N PHE A 257 1.96 -5.79 17.76
CA PHE A 257 0.61 -6.31 17.53
C PHE A 257 0.18 -6.26 16.05
N SER A 258 1.01 -5.72 15.16
CA SER A 258 0.66 -5.52 13.75
C SER A 258 0.34 -6.81 12.98
N LYS A 259 0.94 -7.94 13.38
CA LYS A 259 0.79 -9.24 12.69
C LYS A 259 -0.29 -10.14 13.31
N ILE A 260 -0.68 -9.84 14.55
CA ILE A 260 -1.59 -10.66 15.38
C ILE A 260 -2.91 -9.96 15.72
N VAL A 261 -3.02 -8.64 15.48
CA VAL A 261 -4.25 -7.87 15.65
C VAL A 261 -4.55 -7.11 14.35
N ALA A 262 -3.90 -5.97 14.14
CA ALA A 262 -4.01 -5.20 12.89
C ALA A 262 -2.87 -4.18 12.80
N PRO A 263 -2.32 -3.88 11.60
CA PRO A 263 -1.26 -2.88 11.44
C PRO A 263 -1.65 -1.47 11.93
N GLY A 264 -2.96 -1.15 11.86
CA GLY A 264 -3.52 0.15 12.22
C GLY A 264 -3.55 0.44 13.72
N VAL A 265 -3.34 -0.55 14.60
CA VAL A 265 -3.34 -0.30 16.06
C VAL A 265 -2.14 0.54 16.51
N ARG A 266 -1.05 0.50 15.75
CA ARG A 266 0.19 1.23 16.03
C ARG A 266 0.68 1.04 17.47
N VAL A 267 0.63 -0.21 17.97
CA VAL A 267 1.19 -0.60 19.28
C VAL A 267 2.14 -1.78 19.10
N GLY A 268 3.22 -1.75 19.86
CA GLY A 268 4.18 -2.83 20.03
C GLY A 268 4.83 -2.75 21.40
N TRP A 269 5.90 -3.51 21.57
CA TRP A 269 6.68 -3.50 22.80
C TRP A 269 8.16 -3.75 22.51
N ALA A 270 9.00 -3.23 23.37
CA ALA A 270 10.38 -3.67 23.51
C ALA A 270 10.47 -4.56 24.75
N GLU A 271 11.09 -5.73 24.61
CA GLU A 271 11.59 -6.48 25.76
C GLU A 271 13.12 -6.42 25.81
N ALA A 272 13.68 -6.05 26.97
CA ALA A 272 15.12 -5.95 27.20
C ALA A 272 15.44 -6.02 28.69
N SER A 273 16.69 -5.76 29.09
CA SER A 273 17.00 -5.51 30.51
C SER A 273 16.16 -4.35 31.07
N ALA A 274 15.92 -4.35 32.39
CA ALA A 274 15.15 -3.29 33.03
C ALA A 274 15.81 -1.91 32.86
N LYS A 275 17.15 -1.86 32.84
CA LYS A 275 17.92 -0.65 32.56
C LYS A 275 17.68 -0.16 31.13
N MET A 276 17.74 -1.06 30.14
CA MET A 276 17.51 -0.71 28.74
C MET A 276 16.08 -0.22 28.49
N THR A 277 15.07 -0.93 28.96
CA THR A 277 13.67 -0.54 28.76
C THR A 277 13.32 0.78 29.44
N LEU A 278 13.79 0.99 30.67
CA LEU A 278 13.69 2.29 31.34
C LEU A 278 14.34 3.39 30.50
N ARG A 279 15.57 3.16 30.01
CA ARG A 279 16.28 4.16 29.22
C ARG A 279 15.63 4.43 27.86
N LEU A 280 15.12 3.41 27.20
CA LEU A 280 14.39 3.49 25.93
C LEU A 280 13.13 4.37 26.05
N SER A 281 12.42 4.23 27.17
CA SER A 281 11.22 5.03 27.47
C SER A 281 11.51 6.52 27.71
N GLN A 282 12.76 6.90 27.88
CA GLN A 282 13.15 8.28 28.20
C GLN A 282 13.71 9.05 26.98
N ASN A 283 13.40 8.59 25.76
CA ASN A 283 13.67 9.37 24.56
C ASN A 283 12.81 10.66 24.53
N GLY A 284 13.25 11.68 23.78
CA GLY A 284 12.62 12.99 23.81
C GLY A 284 11.13 12.99 23.45
N ALA A 285 10.74 12.20 22.45
CA ALA A 285 9.33 12.11 22.02
C ALA A 285 8.45 11.47 23.10
N THR A 286 8.93 10.38 23.72
CA THR A 286 8.21 9.72 24.81
C THR A 286 8.16 10.58 26.08
N ARG A 287 9.25 11.25 26.46
CA ARG A 287 9.26 12.14 27.63
C ARG A 287 8.27 13.30 27.53
N SER A 288 7.96 13.74 26.31
CA SER A 288 7.04 14.86 26.10
C SER A 288 5.57 14.51 26.31
N GLY A 289 5.17 13.25 26.11
CA GLY A 289 3.75 12.86 26.09
C GLY A 289 3.44 11.43 26.54
N GLY A 290 4.40 10.72 27.10
CA GLY A 290 4.30 9.31 27.44
C GLY A 290 4.52 8.38 26.25
N ALA A 291 4.34 7.08 26.49
CA ALA A 291 4.43 6.08 25.43
C ALA A 291 3.40 6.35 24.31
N PRO A 292 3.76 6.07 23.04
CA PRO A 292 2.87 6.26 21.90
C PRO A 292 1.62 5.39 22.00
N SER A 293 0.54 5.83 21.35
CA SER A 293 -0.72 5.07 21.23
C SER A 293 -1.31 4.65 22.58
N HIS A 294 -1.26 5.55 23.58
CA HIS A 294 -1.70 5.28 24.96
C HIS A 294 -3.15 4.78 25.04
N LEU A 295 -4.09 5.45 24.36
CA LEU A 295 -5.48 5.01 24.30
C LEU A 295 -5.60 3.59 23.72
N THR A 296 -5.04 3.34 22.52
CA THR A 296 -5.10 2.01 21.88
C THR A 296 -4.46 0.91 22.73
N SER A 297 -3.43 1.25 23.52
CA SER A 297 -2.78 0.32 24.45
C SER A 297 -3.75 -0.21 25.52
N THR A 298 -4.75 0.59 25.92
CA THR A 298 -5.78 0.13 26.87
C THR A 298 -6.72 -0.91 26.25
N PHE A 299 -7.05 -0.78 24.96
CA PHE A 299 -7.87 -1.76 24.27
C PHE A 299 -7.12 -3.10 24.12
N LEU A 300 -5.83 -3.04 23.79
CA LEU A 300 -5.00 -4.25 23.70
C LEU A 300 -4.79 -4.92 25.06
N GLN A 301 -4.72 -4.14 26.13
CA GLN A 301 -4.70 -4.68 27.49
C GLN A 301 -5.97 -5.46 27.79
N HIS A 302 -7.14 -4.93 27.41
CA HIS A 302 -8.41 -5.62 27.55
C HIS A 302 -8.42 -6.93 26.74
N LEU A 303 -7.94 -6.93 25.50
CA LEU A 303 -7.85 -8.15 24.69
C LEU A 303 -6.95 -9.23 25.30
N LEU A 304 -5.82 -8.85 25.90
CA LEU A 304 -4.92 -9.79 26.57
C LEU A 304 -5.52 -10.32 27.87
N SER A 305 -6.01 -9.43 28.74
CA SER A 305 -6.53 -9.81 30.06
C SER A 305 -7.80 -10.66 30.01
N THR A 306 -8.62 -10.50 28.97
CA THR A 306 -9.81 -11.34 28.71
C THR A 306 -9.49 -12.64 27.97
N GLY A 307 -8.25 -12.83 27.50
CA GLY A 307 -7.87 -13.96 26.66
C GLY A 307 -8.37 -13.88 25.21
N ALA A 308 -9.11 -12.82 24.84
CA ALA A 308 -9.65 -12.65 23.49
C ALA A 308 -8.56 -12.63 22.41
N MET A 309 -7.38 -12.08 22.72
CA MET A 309 -6.24 -12.07 21.80
C MET A 309 -5.72 -13.48 21.53
N GLN A 310 -5.48 -14.26 22.58
CA GLN A 310 -4.96 -15.62 22.43
C GLN A 310 -5.97 -16.51 21.70
N LYS A 311 -7.25 -16.40 22.05
CA LYS A 311 -8.34 -17.08 21.34
C LYS A 311 -8.38 -16.73 19.85
N HIS A 312 -8.20 -15.45 19.49
CA HIS A 312 -8.15 -15.03 18.09
C HIS A 312 -6.93 -15.64 17.35
N ILE A 313 -5.76 -15.67 17.98
CA ILE A 313 -4.56 -16.30 17.42
C ILE A 313 -4.83 -17.79 17.16
N ASP A 314 -5.31 -18.51 18.17
CA ASP A 314 -5.46 -19.97 18.13
C ASP A 314 -6.61 -20.44 17.24
N GLU A 315 -7.75 -19.75 17.26
CA GLU A 315 -8.96 -20.18 16.55
C GLU A 315 -9.11 -19.58 15.15
N LYS A 316 -8.40 -18.49 14.84
CA LYS A 316 -8.52 -17.79 13.54
C LYS A 316 -7.21 -17.72 12.79
N LEU A 317 -6.18 -17.12 13.38
CA LEU A 317 -4.94 -16.84 12.64
C LEU A 317 -4.17 -18.11 12.31
N ILE A 318 -3.88 -18.95 13.31
CA ILE A 318 -3.08 -20.16 13.13
C ILE A 318 -3.73 -21.14 12.13
N PRO A 319 -5.02 -21.52 12.26
CA PRO A 319 -5.65 -22.44 11.32
C PRO A 319 -5.69 -21.88 9.90
N THR A 320 -5.99 -20.58 9.74
CA THR A 320 -6.04 -19.94 8.42
C THR A 320 -4.67 -19.92 7.75
N TYR A 321 -3.63 -19.48 8.46
CA TYR A 321 -2.29 -19.41 7.89
C TYR A 321 -1.69 -20.78 7.63
N GLN A 322 -1.97 -21.78 8.48
CA GLN A 322 -1.55 -23.16 8.23
C GLN A 322 -2.18 -23.68 6.93
N SER A 323 -3.48 -23.48 6.72
CA SER A 323 -4.17 -23.93 5.51
C SER A 323 -3.62 -23.24 4.26
N ARG A 324 -3.47 -21.90 4.30
CA ARG A 324 -2.91 -21.10 3.21
C ARG A 324 -1.46 -21.49 2.88
N TYR A 325 -0.64 -21.75 3.89
CA TYR A 325 0.72 -22.26 3.72
C TYR A 325 0.71 -23.63 3.01
N LYS A 326 -0.13 -24.57 3.45
CA LYS A 326 -0.24 -25.90 2.81
C LYS A 326 -0.65 -25.80 1.35
N VAL A 327 -1.60 -24.92 1.03
CA VAL A 327 -2.02 -24.66 -0.35
C VAL A 327 -0.89 -24.06 -1.19
N LEU A 328 -0.18 -23.06 -0.67
CA LEU A 328 0.98 -22.46 -1.33
C LEU A 328 2.04 -23.52 -1.62
N MET A 329 2.46 -24.28 -0.61
CA MET A 329 3.50 -25.31 -0.75
C MET A 329 3.08 -26.43 -1.70
N SER A 330 1.82 -26.86 -1.66
CA SER A 330 1.28 -27.83 -2.60
C SER A 330 1.31 -27.30 -4.04
N ALA A 331 0.97 -26.03 -4.25
CA ALA A 331 1.02 -25.41 -5.56
C ALA A 331 2.46 -25.23 -6.06
N ILE A 332 3.40 -24.80 -5.20
CA ILE A 332 4.83 -24.70 -5.54
C ILE A 332 5.35 -26.08 -5.97
N LYS A 333 5.08 -27.12 -5.20
CA LYS A 333 5.48 -28.50 -5.50
C LYS A 333 4.91 -29.00 -6.82
N SER A 334 3.66 -28.66 -7.12
CA SER A 334 2.97 -29.16 -8.32
C SER A 334 3.36 -28.40 -9.58
N HIS A 335 3.65 -27.09 -9.48
CA HIS A 335 3.78 -26.21 -10.64
C HIS A 335 5.15 -25.56 -10.81
N LEU A 336 5.89 -25.28 -9.73
CA LEU A 336 7.18 -24.58 -9.81
C LEU A 336 8.38 -25.52 -9.66
N GLU A 337 8.32 -26.51 -8.76
CA GLU A 337 9.40 -27.51 -8.61
C GLU A 337 9.71 -28.27 -9.92
N PRO A 338 8.72 -28.67 -10.75
CA PRO A 338 9.00 -29.28 -12.06
C PRO A 338 9.78 -28.38 -13.02
N LEU A 339 9.72 -27.06 -12.81
CA LEU A 339 10.46 -26.05 -13.57
C LEU A 339 11.83 -25.73 -12.95
N GLY A 340 12.24 -26.48 -11.92
CA GLY A 340 13.52 -26.34 -11.23
C GLY A 340 13.52 -25.32 -10.08
N VAL A 341 12.43 -24.58 -9.86
CA VAL A 341 12.32 -23.62 -8.74
C VAL A 341 12.46 -24.36 -7.41
N ARG A 342 13.26 -23.82 -6.50
CA ARG A 342 13.50 -24.42 -5.18
C ARG A 342 12.93 -23.57 -4.07
N VAL A 343 12.39 -24.20 -3.05
CA VAL A 343 12.07 -23.56 -1.78
C VAL A 343 13.33 -23.50 -0.93
N THR A 344 13.68 -22.32 -0.41
CA THR A 344 14.89 -22.12 0.40
C THR A 344 14.53 -21.48 1.74
N THR A 345 14.16 -22.31 2.72
CA THR A 345 13.76 -21.89 4.06
C THR A 345 14.72 -22.36 5.16
N GLY A 346 15.94 -22.74 4.78
CA GLY A 346 16.99 -23.22 5.67
C GLY A 346 16.84 -24.67 6.12
N ALA A 347 17.84 -25.16 6.85
CA ALA A 347 17.85 -26.49 7.42
C ALA A 347 16.83 -26.62 8.56
N PRO A 348 16.25 -27.83 8.77
CA PRO A 348 15.48 -28.12 9.97
C PRO A 348 16.29 -27.80 11.23
N TYR A 349 15.62 -27.26 12.24
CA TYR A 349 16.22 -27.01 13.55
C TYR A 349 15.62 -27.94 14.60
N VAL A 350 16.43 -28.24 15.62
CA VAL A 350 16.04 -29.06 16.76
C VAL A 350 15.93 -28.15 17.99
N VAL A 351 14.84 -28.30 18.74
CA VAL A 351 14.70 -27.64 20.05
C VAL A 351 15.19 -28.58 21.14
N PRO A 352 16.04 -28.14 22.10
CA PRO A 352 16.72 -29.02 23.05
C PRO A 352 15.84 -30.02 23.81
N LYS A 353 14.56 -29.69 24.03
CA LYS A 353 13.60 -30.55 24.76
C LYS A 353 12.85 -31.57 23.90
N LYS A 354 12.95 -31.55 22.56
CA LYS A 354 12.25 -32.47 21.63
C LYS A 354 13.15 -32.82 20.43
N GLN A 355 14.10 -33.75 20.62
CA GLN A 355 15.20 -34.01 19.66
C GLN A 355 14.80 -34.67 18.33
N ASN A 356 13.56 -35.14 18.17
CA ASN A 356 13.08 -35.87 16.98
C ASN A 356 11.92 -35.20 16.24
N VAL A 357 11.64 -33.93 16.53
CA VAL A 357 10.50 -33.21 15.94
C VAL A 357 10.99 -32.23 14.90
N VAL A 358 10.73 -32.52 13.62
CA VAL A 358 10.90 -31.53 12.55
C VAL A 358 9.82 -30.48 12.71
N VAL A 359 10.25 -29.27 13.03
CA VAL A 359 9.33 -28.16 13.28
C VAL A 359 8.77 -27.68 11.93
N PRO A 360 7.44 -27.72 11.72
CA PRO A 360 6.83 -27.21 10.51
C PRO A 360 6.96 -25.68 10.44
N ALA A 361 6.64 -25.10 9.28
CA ALA A 361 6.83 -23.67 9.05
C ALA A 361 5.93 -22.77 9.93
N GLY A 362 6.17 -21.48 9.84
CA GLY A 362 5.46 -20.42 10.55
C GLY A 362 5.71 -19.06 9.90
N GLY A 363 5.21 -18.01 10.51
CA GLY A 363 5.27 -16.66 9.98
C GLY A 363 4.43 -16.48 8.71
N PHE A 364 4.90 -15.60 7.83
CA PHE A 364 4.13 -15.08 6.69
C PHE A 364 4.70 -15.43 5.32
N PHE A 365 5.94 -15.91 5.25
CA PHE A 365 6.73 -15.88 4.02
C PHE A 365 7.40 -17.21 3.73
N THR A 366 7.50 -17.55 2.44
CA THR A 366 8.39 -18.58 1.89
C THR A 366 9.26 -17.86 0.89
N TYR A 367 10.53 -18.26 0.86
CA TYR A 367 11.46 -17.85 -0.15
C TYR A 367 11.62 -18.96 -1.18
N ILE A 368 11.50 -18.59 -2.46
CA ILE A 368 11.81 -19.47 -3.58
C ILE A 368 13.02 -18.93 -4.33
N THR A 369 13.81 -19.79 -4.95
CA THR A 369 14.91 -19.43 -5.84
C THR A 369 14.67 -19.99 -7.24
N PHE A 370 14.89 -19.12 -8.23
CA PHE A 370 14.81 -19.51 -9.62
C PHE A 370 16.15 -20.14 -10.07
N PRO A 371 16.11 -21.19 -10.90
CA PRO A 371 17.30 -21.74 -11.54
C PRO A 371 18.08 -20.70 -12.36
N SER A 372 19.40 -20.90 -12.50
CA SER A 372 20.29 -19.98 -13.23
C SER A 372 19.96 -19.85 -14.73
N GLU A 373 19.14 -20.75 -15.27
CA GLU A 373 18.66 -20.69 -16.66
C GLU A 373 17.60 -19.58 -16.86
N PHE A 374 16.95 -19.13 -15.78
CA PHE A 374 16.00 -18.03 -15.81
C PHE A 374 16.71 -16.67 -15.73
N PRO A 375 16.09 -15.58 -16.24
CA PRO A 375 16.60 -14.24 -16.01
C PRO A 375 16.56 -13.87 -14.51
N SER A 376 17.19 -12.74 -14.18
CA SER A 376 17.18 -12.21 -12.81
C SER A 376 15.74 -12.01 -12.30
N ALA A 377 15.56 -12.15 -10.98
CA ALA A 377 14.23 -12.24 -10.37
C ALA A 377 13.40 -10.94 -10.53
N ASP A 378 14.06 -9.79 -10.73
CA ASP A 378 13.41 -8.50 -11.04
C ASP A 378 12.73 -8.53 -12.43
N ILE A 379 13.35 -9.17 -13.43
CA ILE A 379 12.77 -9.36 -14.76
C ILE A 379 11.55 -10.28 -14.67
N ILE A 380 11.66 -11.36 -13.90
CA ILE A 380 10.54 -12.28 -13.65
C ILE A 380 9.40 -11.54 -12.95
N ALA A 381 9.69 -10.77 -11.91
CA ALA A 381 8.69 -9.98 -11.18
C ALA A 381 8.01 -8.94 -12.06
N LYS A 382 8.77 -8.26 -12.92
CA LYS A 382 8.23 -7.28 -13.87
C LYS A 382 7.27 -7.95 -14.86
N ARG A 383 7.67 -9.06 -15.47
CA ARG A 383 6.81 -9.79 -16.42
C ARG A 383 5.59 -10.41 -15.73
N ALA A 384 5.75 -10.95 -14.52
CA ALA A 384 4.63 -11.46 -13.74
C ALA A 384 3.59 -10.36 -13.46
N LEU A 385 4.03 -9.14 -13.15
CA LEU A 385 3.14 -8.00 -12.95
C LEU A 385 2.45 -7.59 -14.26
N ASP A 386 3.25 -7.39 -15.31
CA ASP A 386 2.79 -6.82 -16.59
C ASP A 386 1.90 -7.81 -17.38
N GLU A 387 2.23 -9.10 -17.39
CA GLU A 387 1.58 -10.12 -18.24
C GLU A 387 0.54 -10.96 -17.47
N TYR A 388 0.68 -11.10 -16.15
CA TYR A 388 -0.14 -12.01 -15.33
C TYR A 388 -0.84 -11.33 -14.14
N ALA A 389 -0.74 -10.00 -14.00
CA ALA A 389 -1.26 -9.26 -12.85
C ALA A 389 -0.82 -9.86 -11.50
N LEU A 390 0.40 -10.41 -11.46
CA LEU A 390 0.98 -11.08 -10.30
C LEU A 390 2.16 -10.27 -9.76
N LYS A 391 2.02 -9.77 -8.54
CA LYS A 391 3.07 -9.01 -7.85
C LYS A 391 3.69 -9.84 -6.73
N PHE A 392 5.01 -9.90 -6.67
CA PHE A 392 5.77 -10.48 -5.56
C PHE A 392 7.06 -9.69 -5.32
N ALA A 393 7.67 -9.86 -4.15
CA ALA A 393 8.94 -9.21 -3.86
C ALA A 393 10.10 -10.05 -4.39
N TYR A 394 10.99 -9.45 -5.17
CA TYR A 394 12.16 -10.11 -5.76
C TYR A 394 13.42 -9.86 -4.91
N GLY A 395 14.41 -10.73 -5.03
CA GLY A 395 15.53 -10.85 -4.10
C GLY A 395 16.36 -9.58 -3.92
N GLU A 396 16.62 -8.86 -5.01
CA GLU A 396 17.39 -7.60 -4.97
C GLU A 396 16.74 -6.52 -4.11
N MET A 397 15.42 -6.57 -3.89
CA MET A 397 14.75 -5.64 -2.98
C MET A 397 15.29 -5.74 -1.54
N PHE A 398 15.85 -6.88 -1.17
CA PHE A 398 16.29 -7.21 0.19
C PHE A 398 17.80 -7.02 0.42
N VAL A 399 18.49 -6.40 -0.54
CA VAL A 399 19.89 -5.96 -0.41
C VAL A 399 20.00 -4.90 0.68
N VAL A 400 21.09 -4.96 1.45
CA VAL A 400 21.40 -3.92 2.44
C VAL A 400 21.81 -2.64 1.71
N LYS A 401 20.97 -1.60 1.84
CA LYS A 401 21.15 -0.35 1.09
C LYS A 401 22.51 0.28 1.40
N GLY A 402 23.25 0.66 0.35
CA GLY A 402 24.55 1.32 0.47
C GLY A 402 25.73 0.38 0.71
N ASP A 403 25.51 -0.93 0.83
CA ASP A 403 26.58 -1.92 0.94
C ASP A 403 26.88 -2.59 -0.41
N ALA A 404 28.05 -2.28 -0.98
CA ALA A 404 28.51 -2.90 -2.22
C ALA A 404 28.76 -4.41 -2.07
N GLY A 405 29.16 -4.87 -0.88
CA GLY A 405 29.37 -6.29 -0.61
C GLY A 405 28.06 -7.07 -0.66
N SER A 406 27.02 -6.55 -0.01
CA SER A 406 25.65 -7.08 -0.09
C SER A 406 25.13 -7.13 -1.53
N ALA A 407 25.33 -6.04 -2.29
CA ALA A 407 24.91 -5.98 -3.69
C ALA A 407 25.61 -7.05 -4.55
N GLU A 408 26.91 -7.30 -4.34
CA GLU A 408 27.64 -8.32 -5.08
C GLU A 408 27.20 -9.74 -4.72
N ARG A 409 27.05 -10.05 -3.42
CA ARG A 409 26.56 -11.36 -2.97
C ARG A 409 25.11 -11.63 -3.41
N SER A 410 24.30 -10.59 -3.59
CA SER A 410 22.95 -10.73 -4.14
C SER A 410 22.96 -11.30 -5.57
N LYS A 411 23.89 -10.85 -6.42
CA LYS A 411 23.99 -11.25 -7.84
C LYS A 411 24.30 -12.73 -8.07
N THR A 412 24.76 -13.44 -7.05
CA THR A 412 25.12 -14.86 -7.11
C THR A 412 24.40 -15.69 -6.04
N GLY A 413 23.55 -15.07 -5.21
CA GLY A 413 22.88 -15.69 -4.08
C GLY A 413 21.39 -15.35 -4.03
N PHE A 414 20.96 -14.71 -2.94
CA PHE A 414 19.54 -14.48 -2.67
C PHE A 414 18.84 -13.59 -3.72
N GLY A 415 19.56 -12.86 -4.57
CA GLY A 415 19.00 -12.00 -5.63
C GLY A 415 18.20 -12.78 -6.68
N TYR A 416 18.51 -14.06 -6.90
CA TYR A 416 17.72 -14.96 -7.76
C TYR A 416 16.45 -15.49 -7.10
N GLY A 417 16.06 -14.94 -5.96
CA GLY A 417 14.90 -15.40 -5.22
C GLY A 417 13.70 -14.48 -5.29
N ALA A 418 12.58 -14.99 -4.79
CA ALA A 418 11.37 -14.25 -4.55
C ALA A 418 10.78 -14.62 -3.18
N ARG A 419 10.30 -13.60 -2.47
CA ARG A 419 9.52 -13.77 -1.24
C ARG A 419 8.04 -13.81 -1.59
N LEU A 420 7.38 -14.91 -1.22
CA LEU A 420 5.96 -15.11 -1.40
C LEU A 420 5.24 -15.03 -0.05
N CYS A 421 4.24 -14.15 0.07
CA CYS A 421 3.43 -14.00 1.28
C CYS A 421 2.06 -14.70 1.15
N TRP A 422 1.70 -15.51 2.13
CA TRP A 422 0.38 -16.17 2.24
C TRP A 422 -0.57 -15.52 3.25
N ALA A 423 -0.17 -14.42 3.91
CA ALA A 423 -0.98 -13.80 4.95
C ALA A 423 -2.16 -12.98 4.41
N TRP A 424 -2.10 -12.54 3.15
CA TRP A 424 -3.08 -11.63 2.56
C TRP A 424 -4.16 -12.35 1.74
N HIS A 425 -3.75 -13.14 0.75
CA HIS A 425 -4.67 -13.76 -0.22
C HIS A 425 -5.34 -15.03 0.33
N GLU A 426 -6.53 -15.33 -0.16
CA GLU A 426 -7.24 -16.58 0.13
C GLU A 426 -6.63 -17.76 -0.65
N GLU A 427 -6.95 -18.99 -0.23
CA GLU A 427 -6.36 -20.22 -0.81
C GLU A 427 -6.50 -20.32 -2.34
N LYS A 428 -7.65 -19.93 -2.88
CA LYS A 428 -7.88 -19.93 -4.34
C LYS A 428 -6.95 -18.98 -5.07
N GLU A 429 -6.77 -17.77 -4.53
CA GLU A 429 -5.90 -16.74 -5.09
C GLU A 429 -4.42 -17.12 -4.93
N ILE A 430 -4.07 -17.78 -3.83
CA ILE A 430 -2.73 -18.33 -3.63
C ILE A 430 -2.40 -19.36 -4.73
N ARG A 431 -3.31 -20.31 -5.00
CA ARG A 431 -3.12 -21.32 -6.04
C ARG A 431 -3.00 -20.67 -7.42
N ASP A 432 -3.94 -19.80 -7.78
CA ASP A 432 -3.94 -19.07 -9.05
C ASP A 432 -2.66 -18.25 -9.23
N GLY A 433 -2.18 -17.58 -8.19
CA GLY A 433 -0.92 -16.82 -8.25
C GLY A 433 0.30 -17.69 -8.56
N ILE A 434 0.34 -18.93 -8.06
CA ILE A 434 1.44 -19.87 -8.35
C ILE A 434 1.31 -20.47 -9.74
N GLU A 435 0.10 -20.80 -10.18
CA GLU A 435 -0.17 -21.29 -11.55
C GLU A 435 0.20 -20.23 -12.60
N ARG A 436 -0.07 -18.95 -12.33
CA ARG A 436 0.36 -17.82 -13.16
C ARG A 436 1.87 -17.69 -13.24
N LEU A 437 2.57 -17.81 -12.10
CA LEU A 437 4.03 -17.80 -12.08
C LEU A 437 4.60 -18.97 -12.88
N ALA A 438 4.05 -20.17 -12.72
CA ALA A 438 4.47 -21.34 -13.47
C ALA A 438 4.29 -21.14 -14.98
N SER A 439 3.12 -20.65 -15.40
CA SER A 439 2.82 -20.36 -16.80
C SER A 439 3.83 -19.36 -17.41
N LEU A 440 4.21 -18.32 -16.66
CA LEU A 440 5.23 -17.37 -17.09
C LEU A 440 6.60 -18.05 -17.27
N LEU A 441 7.00 -18.87 -16.30
CA LEU A 441 8.29 -19.57 -16.34
C LEU A 441 8.36 -20.59 -17.49
N GLU A 442 7.27 -21.31 -17.77
CA GLU A 442 7.18 -22.21 -18.93
C GLU A 442 7.39 -21.46 -20.26
N ILE A 443 6.77 -20.29 -20.41
CA ILE A 443 6.99 -19.44 -21.59
C ILE A 443 8.46 -18.99 -21.68
N MET A 444 9.05 -18.58 -20.55
CA MET A 444 10.47 -18.18 -20.52
C MET A 444 11.41 -19.31 -20.92
N LEU A 445 11.13 -20.56 -20.51
CA LEU A 445 11.90 -21.74 -20.92
C LEU A 445 11.74 -22.05 -22.42
N ALA A 446 10.54 -21.89 -22.97
CA ALA A 446 10.32 -22.07 -24.40
C ALA A 446 11.06 -21.00 -25.24
N GLU A 447 11.15 -19.77 -24.73
CA GLU A 447 11.91 -18.67 -25.34
C GLU A 447 13.42 -18.92 -25.36
N THR A 448 13.98 -19.64 -24.37
CA THR A 448 15.41 -19.99 -24.31
C THR A 448 15.77 -21.24 -25.12
N ALA A 449 14.81 -22.13 -25.41
CA ALA A 449 15.04 -23.34 -26.20
C ALA A 449 15.03 -23.12 -27.73
N THR A 450 14.46 -22.02 -28.22
CA THR A 450 14.21 -21.78 -29.66
C THR A 450 15.23 -20.86 -30.35
N SER A 451 16.24 -20.35 -29.63
CA SER A 451 17.37 -19.53 -30.08
C SER A 451 18.37 -19.34 -28.91
N PRO A 452 19.65 -18.95 -29.10
CA PRO A 452 20.53 -18.69 -27.95
C PRO A 452 19.88 -17.71 -26.98
N PRO A 453 20.04 -17.88 -25.64
CA PRO A 453 19.20 -17.20 -24.67
C PRO A 453 19.30 -15.69 -24.85
N ARG A 454 18.17 -15.05 -25.20
CA ARG A 454 18.08 -13.59 -25.47
C ARG A 454 18.52 -12.72 -24.29
N TRP A 455 18.67 -13.30 -23.10
CA TRP A 455 19.14 -12.66 -21.87
C TRP A 455 20.67 -12.59 -21.76
N GLN A 456 21.44 -13.39 -22.53
CA GLN A 456 22.91 -13.28 -22.57
C GLN A 456 23.40 -12.01 -23.28
N GLU A 457 22.53 -11.32 -24.04
CA GLU A 457 22.81 -9.97 -24.56
C GLU A 457 22.53 -8.85 -23.52
N LEU A 458 21.90 -9.14 -22.38
CA LEU A 458 21.54 -8.15 -21.36
C LEU A 458 22.60 -7.92 -20.28
N THR A 459 23.64 -8.74 -20.18
CA THR A 459 24.70 -8.59 -19.15
C THR A 459 25.87 -7.69 -19.56
N HIS A 460 25.99 -7.28 -20.84
CA HIS A 460 27.14 -6.47 -21.30
C HIS A 460 26.82 -5.20 -22.09
N LYS A 461 25.56 -4.77 -22.17
CA LYS A 461 25.18 -3.49 -22.78
C LYS A 461 24.18 -2.71 -21.95
N THR A 462 24.67 -2.20 -20.82
CA THR A 462 24.17 -0.97 -20.17
C THR A 462 24.38 0.28 -21.03
N ALA A 463 24.77 0.14 -22.29
CA ALA A 463 24.88 1.23 -23.23
C ALA A 463 24.54 0.73 -24.64
N LEU A 464 23.46 1.28 -25.19
CA LEU A 464 23.15 1.39 -26.63
C LEU A 464 22.72 0.11 -27.39
N LYS A 465 21.44 0.17 -27.82
CA LYS A 465 20.84 -0.45 -29.02
C LYS A 465 20.22 -1.86 -28.89
N THR A 466 19.02 -1.90 -28.33
CA THR A 466 17.92 -2.82 -28.66
C THR A 466 17.17 -2.22 -29.86
N SER A 467 17.13 -2.84 -31.05
CA SER A 467 16.63 -2.11 -32.25
C SER A 467 15.59 -2.79 -33.12
N SER A 468 15.05 -3.97 -32.78
CA SER A 468 14.01 -4.58 -33.66
C SER A 468 12.74 -5.10 -32.98
N ARG A 469 12.76 -5.58 -31.72
CA ARG A 469 11.53 -5.74 -30.89
C ARG A 469 11.27 -4.57 -29.94
N MET A 470 12.27 -3.72 -29.77
CA MET A 470 12.11 -2.38 -29.21
C MET A 470 11.22 -1.51 -30.10
N ILE A 471 11.01 -1.85 -31.38
CA ILE A 471 10.15 -1.06 -32.29
C ILE A 471 8.66 -1.25 -31.92
N MET A 472 8.18 -2.47 -31.67
CA MET A 472 6.78 -2.68 -31.23
C MET A 472 6.53 -2.21 -29.80
N LYS A 473 7.49 -2.41 -28.87
CA LYS A 473 7.34 -1.92 -27.48
C LYS A 473 7.61 -0.41 -27.34
N ARG A 474 8.50 0.20 -28.14
CA ARG A 474 8.56 1.67 -28.29
C ARG A 474 7.34 2.20 -29.02
N MET A 475 6.70 1.45 -29.91
CA MET A 475 5.43 1.89 -30.50
C MET A 475 4.32 1.97 -29.45
N MET A 476 4.34 1.12 -28.41
CA MET A 476 3.39 1.18 -27.29
C MET A 476 3.83 2.08 -26.11
N GLU A 477 5.13 2.24 -25.86
CA GLU A 477 5.68 3.19 -24.87
C GLU A 477 5.81 4.63 -25.43
N ALA A 478 5.73 4.82 -26.75
CA ALA A 478 5.48 6.10 -27.41
C ALA A 478 4.00 6.33 -27.75
N GLU A 479 3.12 5.35 -27.46
CA GLU A 479 1.68 5.50 -27.64
C GLU A 479 1.16 6.40 -26.50
N SER A 480 0.62 7.56 -26.86
CA SER A 480 0.05 8.49 -25.88
C SER A 480 -1.11 7.84 -25.11
N LEU A 481 -1.43 8.38 -23.93
CA LEU A 481 -2.57 7.93 -23.13
C LEU A 481 -3.84 7.86 -23.98
N GLU A 482 -4.02 8.85 -24.84
CA GLU A 482 -5.14 8.98 -25.76
C GLU A 482 -5.12 7.94 -26.88
N THR A 483 -3.97 7.71 -27.51
CA THR A 483 -3.85 6.72 -28.59
C THR A 483 -4.14 5.30 -28.06
N ARG A 484 -3.61 4.97 -26.88
CA ARG A 484 -3.89 3.70 -26.20
C ARG A 484 -5.39 3.54 -25.91
N ALA A 485 -6.00 4.59 -25.37
CA ALA A 485 -7.41 4.58 -25.03
C ALA A 485 -8.32 4.45 -26.26
N LEU A 486 -7.98 5.11 -27.35
CA LEU A 486 -8.68 4.99 -28.64
C LEU A 486 -8.64 3.56 -29.17
N ARG A 487 -7.47 2.93 -29.16
CA ARG A 487 -7.30 1.55 -29.61
C ARG A 487 -8.11 0.57 -28.75
N GLN A 488 -8.07 0.74 -27.43
CA GLN A 488 -8.84 -0.10 -26.49
C GLN A 488 -10.34 0.12 -26.63
N PHE A 489 -10.76 1.37 -26.84
CA PHE A 489 -12.15 1.73 -27.14
C PHE A 489 -12.65 1.03 -28.39
N ASP A 490 -11.90 1.08 -29.49
CA ASP A 490 -12.32 0.45 -30.76
C ASP A 490 -12.49 -1.05 -30.61
N ALA A 491 -11.55 -1.70 -29.93
CA ALA A 491 -11.62 -3.13 -29.67
C ALA A 491 -12.87 -3.50 -28.84
N LEU A 492 -13.20 -2.72 -27.80
CA LEU A 492 -14.40 -2.97 -27.00
C LEU A 492 -15.70 -2.71 -27.76
N VAL A 493 -15.72 -1.73 -28.67
CA VAL A 493 -16.87 -1.48 -29.56
C VAL A 493 -17.04 -2.64 -30.54
N GLU A 494 -15.94 -3.12 -31.13
CA GLU A 494 -15.95 -4.26 -32.06
C GLU A 494 -16.45 -5.54 -31.40
N ARG A 495 -16.09 -5.77 -30.12
CA ARG A 495 -16.59 -6.90 -29.32
C ARG A 495 -18.04 -6.73 -28.82
N GLY A 496 -18.63 -5.54 -28.98
CA GLY A 496 -19.97 -5.23 -28.47
C GLY A 496 -20.06 -5.09 -26.94
N GLU A 497 -18.92 -4.95 -26.26
CA GLU A 497 -18.80 -4.81 -24.80
C GLU A 497 -18.96 -3.35 -24.37
N LEU A 498 -18.50 -2.41 -25.21
CA LEU A 498 -18.69 -0.97 -25.06
C LEU A 498 -19.73 -0.48 -26.07
N PHE A 499 -20.75 0.24 -25.58
CA PHE A 499 -21.85 0.72 -26.41
C PHE A 499 -21.57 2.11 -26.96
N TRP A 500 -21.19 2.17 -28.23
CA TRP A 500 -21.05 3.40 -28.99
C TRP A 500 -21.45 3.20 -30.45
N GLN A 501 -21.96 4.26 -31.07
CA GLN A 501 -22.20 4.31 -32.50
C GLN A 501 -21.76 5.69 -33.01
N PRO A 502 -21.24 5.79 -34.25
CA PRO A 502 -20.99 7.08 -34.88
C PRO A 502 -22.25 7.94 -34.83
N ASN A 503 -22.11 9.16 -34.36
CA ASN A 503 -23.21 10.12 -34.28
C ASN A 503 -22.75 11.47 -34.82
N THR A 504 -23.66 12.16 -35.50
CA THR A 504 -23.43 13.50 -36.03
C THR A 504 -23.97 14.54 -35.04
N SER A 505 -23.29 15.67 -34.97
CA SER A 505 -23.74 16.83 -34.23
C SER A 505 -24.73 17.65 -35.07
N ARG A 506 -25.79 18.17 -34.44
CA ARG A 506 -26.69 19.18 -35.01
C ARG A 506 -26.47 20.48 -34.27
N LEU A 507 -26.06 21.51 -35.01
CA LEU A 507 -25.90 22.84 -34.46
C LEU A 507 -27.23 23.59 -34.51
N VAL A 508 -27.61 24.21 -33.40
CA VAL A 508 -28.80 25.04 -33.27
C VAL A 508 -28.37 26.40 -32.75
N GLN A 509 -28.65 27.46 -33.51
CA GLN A 509 -28.42 28.84 -33.09
C GLN A 509 -29.70 29.41 -32.50
N THR A 510 -29.64 29.92 -31.27
CA THR A 510 -30.74 30.65 -30.63
C THR A 510 -30.25 32.01 -30.14
N GLY A 511 -30.58 33.06 -30.90
CA GLY A 511 -30.03 34.40 -30.68
C GLY A 511 -28.50 34.40 -30.76
N ARG A 512 -27.83 34.73 -29.65
CA ARG A 512 -26.36 34.73 -29.54
C ARG A 512 -25.76 33.39 -29.12
N PHE A 513 -26.59 32.43 -28.72
CA PHE A 513 -26.13 31.15 -28.19
C PHE A 513 -26.14 30.08 -29.27
N LYS A 514 -25.01 29.38 -29.39
CA LYS A 514 -24.88 28.21 -30.26
C LYS A 514 -24.96 26.97 -29.37
N PHE A 515 -25.77 25.99 -29.78
CA PHE A 515 -25.91 24.71 -29.10
C PHE A 515 -25.47 23.58 -30.04
N GLN A 516 -24.71 22.64 -29.51
CA GLN A 516 -24.38 21.39 -30.20
C GLN A 516 -25.21 20.25 -29.62
N PHE A 517 -26.16 19.73 -30.41
CA PHE A 517 -26.94 18.55 -30.06
C PHE A 517 -26.29 17.30 -30.63
N ARG A 518 -26.14 16.26 -29.81
CA ARG A 518 -25.61 14.95 -30.23
C ARG A 518 -26.58 13.85 -29.83
N SER A 519 -27.03 13.07 -30.82
CA SER A 519 -27.90 11.92 -30.57
C SER A 519 -27.07 10.71 -30.21
N ALA A 520 -27.21 10.19 -28.99
CA ALA A 520 -26.48 9.05 -28.48
C ALA A 520 -27.45 7.94 -28.03
N PRO A 521 -27.93 7.08 -28.95
CA PRO A 521 -28.90 6.02 -28.62
C PRO A 521 -28.39 5.03 -27.56
N SER A 522 -27.07 4.79 -27.52
CA SER A 522 -26.38 3.98 -26.50
C SER A 522 -26.66 4.45 -25.08
N TYR A 523 -26.95 5.75 -24.90
CA TYR A 523 -27.25 6.36 -23.61
C TYR A 523 -28.57 5.85 -22.99
N THR A 524 -29.49 5.31 -23.80
CA THR A 524 -30.76 4.72 -23.31
C THR A 524 -30.55 3.52 -22.40
N LYS A 525 -29.44 2.78 -22.60
CA LYS A 525 -29.08 1.61 -21.77
C LYS A 525 -28.30 1.97 -20.51
N LYS A 526 -27.95 3.25 -20.33
CA LYS A 526 -27.12 3.70 -19.22
C LYS A 526 -27.90 3.53 -17.90
N PRO A 527 -27.32 2.86 -16.88
CA PRO A 527 -27.95 2.79 -15.57
C PRO A 527 -27.98 4.19 -14.96
N ILE A 528 -29.18 4.63 -14.57
CA ILE A 528 -29.41 5.87 -13.85
C ILE A 528 -30.13 5.50 -12.55
N GLN A 529 -29.45 5.68 -11.42
CA GLN A 529 -30.04 5.48 -10.10
C GLN A 529 -31.11 6.54 -9.85
N ARG A 530 -32.23 6.15 -9.23
CA ARG A 530 -33.27 7.11 -8.80
C ARG A 530 -32.74 7.99 -7.68
N ALA A 531 -33.41 9.10 -7.39
CA ALA A 531 -32.97 10.05 -6.36
C ALA A 531 -32.92 9.42 -4.97
N ASP A 532 -33.83 8.48 -4.69
CA ASP A 532 -34.02 7.74 -3.45
C ASP A 532 -33.27 6.39 -3.41
N ASP A 533 -32.43 6.10 -4.41
CA ASP A 533 -31.69 4.85 -4.50
C ASP A 533 -30.65 4.73 -3.36
N PRO A 534 -30.65 3.65 -2.55
CA PRO A 534 -29.69 3.46 -1.46
C PRO A 534 -28.23 3.48 -1.89
N GLY A 535 -27.94 3.15 -3.16
CA GLY A 535 -26.60 3.23 -3.74
C GLY A 535 -26.08 4.64 -3.96
N ARG A 536 -26.89 5.66 -3.68
CA ARG A 536 -26.45 7.06 -3.61
C ARG A 536 -25.77 7.43 -2.30
N THR A 537 -26.01 6.68 -1.23
CA THR A 537 -25.48 6.96 0.11
C THR A 537 -24.64 5.82 0.69
N SER A 538 -24.59 4.66 0.03
CA SER A 538 -23.87 3.47 0.49
C SER A 538 -23.11 2.79 -0.64
N ASP A 539 -22.03 2.10 -0.29
CA ASP A 539 -21.21 1.35 -1.24
C ASP A 539 -21.98 0.14 -1.79
N GLN A 540 -22.45 0.28 -3.02
CA GLN A 540 -23.10 -0.79 -3.79
C GLN A 540 -22.14 -1.38 -4.84
N ASN A 541 -20.82 -1.14 -4.71
CA ASN A 541 -19.81 -1.77 -5.55
C ASN A 541 -19.98 -1.48 -7.06
N VAL A 542 -20.53 -0.32 -7.43
CA VAL A 542 -20.90 0.03 -8.82
C VAL A 542 -19.70 0.00 -9.79
N PHE A 543 -18.48 0.17 -9.27
CA PHE A 543 -17.23 0.07 -10.04
C PHE A 543 -16.29 -1.09 -9.61
N SER A 544 -16.66 -1.91 -8.62
CA SER A 544 -15.75 -2.96 -8.08
C SER A 544 -15.44 -4.04 -9.10
N ASP A 545 -16.39 -4.31 -9.99
CA ASP A 545 -16.35 -5.38 -11.00
C ASP A 545 -15.95 -4.84 -12.38
N THR A 546 -15.29 -3.68 -12.44
CA THR A 546 -14.87 -3.11 -13.72
C THR A 546 -13.93 -4.08 -14.42
N ASP A 547 -14.43 -4.71 -15.49
CA ASP A 547 -13.66 -5.58 -16.38
C ASP A 547 -12.34 -4.87 -16.70
N PRO A 548 -11.19 -5.48 -16.42
CA PRO A 548 -9.98 -4.70 -16.50
C PRO A 548 -9.65 -4.33 -17.96
N ASP A 549 -10.29 -4.94 -18.96
CA ASP A 549 -10.30 -4.49 -20.36
C ASP A 549 -10.92 -3.10 -20.58
N PHE A 550 -11.61 -2.51 -19.59
CA PHE A 550 -12.04 -1.11 -19.58
C PHE A 550 -11.04 -0.18 -18.89
N VAL A 551 -10.05 -0.69 -18.16
CA VAL A 551 -9.11 0.12 -17.38
C VAL A 551 -8.05 0.74 -18.29
N ILE A 552 -7.90 2.06 -18.20
CA ILE A 552 -6.94 2.85 -18.98
C ILE A 552 -5.72 3.24 -18.14
N ASP A 553 -5.93 3.69 -16.90
CA ASP A 553 -4.86 4.19 -16.03
C ASP A 553 -5.26 4.28 -14.55
N PHE A 554 -4.27 4.54 -13.68
CA PHE A 554 -4.44 4.80 -12.24
C PHE A 554 -3.78 6.14 -11.87
N PRO A 555 -4.50 7.27 -12.07
CA PRO A 555 -3.97 8.59 -11.72
C PRO A 555 -3.94 8.75 -10.19
N GLY A 556 -2.84 8.32 -9.57
CA GLY A 556 -2.65 8.27 -8.12
C GLY A 556 -3.17 6.97 -7.49
N SER A 557 -3.21 6.92 -6.15
CA SER A 557 -3.62 5.73 -5.39
C SER A 557 -5.13 5.64 -5.11
N SER A 558 -5.86 6.74 -5.32
CA SER A 558 -7.27 6.90 -4.91
C SER A 558 -8.25 6.90 -6.07
N HIS A 559 -7.77 6.90 -7.33
CA HIS A 559 -8.60 7.01 -8.51
C HIS A 559 -8.23 5.97 -9.56
N LYS A 560 -9.23 5.58 -10.36
CA LYS A 560 -9.07 4.70 -11.52
C LYS A 560 -9.70 5.38 -12.74
N LEU A 561 -8.96 5.40 -13.85
CA LEU A 561 -9.42 5.89 -15.14
C LEU A 561 -9.83 4.71 -16.00
N ILE A 562 -11.09 4.69 -16.43
CA ILE A 562 -11.67 3.61 -17.24
C ILE A 562 -12.40 4.18 -18.45
N LEU A 563 -12.64 3.37 -19.48
CA LEU A 563 -13.56 3.70 -20.57
C LEU A 563 -15.00 3.67 -20.06
N ASN A 564 -15.81 4.63 -20.48
CA ASN A 564 -17.23 4.62 -20.19
C ASN A 564 -17.88 3.50 -21.02
N LYS A 565 -18.70 2.65 -20.40
CA LYS A 565 -19.43 1.61 -21.13
C LYS A 565 -20.53 2.19 -22.05
N TYR A 566 -21.07 3.35 -21.71
CA TYR A 566 -22.14 4.03 -22.45
C TYR A 566 -21.62 5.36 -23.00
N CYS A 567 -20.90 5.28 -24.11
CA CYS A 567 -20.18 6.40 -24.69
C CYS A 567 -21.08 7.25 -25.59
N VAL A 568 -20.98 8.57 -25.43
CA VAL A 568 -21.58 9.57 -26.34
C VAL A 568 -20.57 10.09 -27.37
N VAL A 569 -19.27 9.94 -27.09
CA VAL A 569 -18.15 10.33 -27.94
C VAL A 569 -17.04 9.26 -27.87
N ARG A 570 -16.16 9.27 -28.88
CA ARG A 570 -15.04 8.35 -29.03
C ARG A 570 -13.71 9.05 -28.73
N PRO A 571 -12.94 8.63 -27.69
CA PRO A 571 -13.37 7.83 -26.55
C PRO A 571 -14.03 8.72 -25.48
N GLN A 572 -14.74 8.11 -24.53
CA GLN A 572 -15.21 8.79 -23.33
C GLN A 572 -14.74 8.01 -22.10
N TYR A 573 -14.23 8.73 -21.11
CA TYR A 573 -13.67 8.13 -19.90
C TYR A 573 -14.53 8.39 -18.67
N VAL A 574 -14.38 7.52 -17.68
CA VAL A 574 -14.84 7.71 -16.31
C VAL A 574 -13.62 7.68 -15.39
N LEU A 575 -13.46 8.73 -14.60
CA LEU A 575 -12.44 8.84 -13.56
C LEU A 575 -13.16 8.74 -12.21
N HIS A 576 -13.07 7.62 -11.51
CA HIS A 576 -13.82 7.38 -10.28
C HIS A 576 -12.90 7.09 -9.09
N THR A 577 -13.38 7.35 -7.87
CA THR A 577 -12.64 7.00 -6.66
C THR A 577 -12.58 5.48 -6.47
N THR A 578 -11.48 4.96 -5.93
CA THR A 578 -11.31 3.52 -5.70
C THR A 578 -12.11 3.01 -4.50
N ALA A 579 -12.23 3.83 -3.46
CA ALA A 579 -13.18 3.63 -2.37
C ALA A 579 -14.49 4.38 -2.67
N PHE A 580 -15.62 3.88 -2.16
CA PHE A 580 -16.89 4.59 -2.27
C PHE A 580 -16.79 5.97 -1.60
N THR A 581 -17.22 6.98 -2.34
CA THR A 581 -17.41 8.34 -1.85
C THR A 581 -18.69 8.86 -2.48
N PRO A 582 -19.60 9.52 -1.75
CA PRO A 582 -20.83 10.03 -2.34
C PRO A 582 -20.57 11.02 -3.48
N GLN A 583 -21.33 10.90 -4.56
CA GLN A 583 -21.33 11.83 -5.70
C GLN A 583 -21.91 13.21 -5.33
N SER A 584 -22.57 13.32 -4.18
CA SER A 584 -23.01 14.59 -3.59
C SER A 584 -21.89 15.35 -2.90
N ASP A 585 -20.74 14.72 -2.67
CA ASP A 585 -19.61 15.38 -2.01
C ASP A 585 -18.92 16.35 -2.98
N HIS A 586 -18.39 17.44 -2.44
CA HIS A 586 -17.57 18.37 -3.20
C HIS A 586 -16.28 17.70 -3.69
N LEU A 587 -15.72 18.23 -4.77
CA LEU A 587 -14.37 17.87 -5.20
C LEU A 587 -13.34 18.34 -4.18
N ASN A 588 -12.35 17.51 -3.89
CA ASN A 588 -11.24 17.84 -3.01
C ASN A 588 -9.89 17.85 -3.78
N ALA A 589 -8.80 18.16 -3.09
CA ALA A 589 -7.46 18.23 -3.68
C ALA A 589 -7.04 16.93 -4.40
N VAL A 590 -7.44 15.76 -3.87
CA VAL A 590 -7.10 14.46 -4.47
C VAL A 590 -7.87 14.24 -5.77
N ASP A 591 -9.14 14.67 -5.81
CA ASP A 591 -9.98 14.61 -7.02
C ASP A 591 -9.40 15.51 -8.13
N PHE A 592 -8.97 16.72 -7.78
CA PHE A 592 -8.29 17.64 -8.71
C PHE A 592 -6.93 17.13 -9.17
N ALA A 593 -6.13 16.54 -8.27
CA ALA A 593 -4.85 15.95 -8.65
C ALA A 593 -5.02 14.85 -9.71
N ALA A 594 -6.02 13.98 -9.53
CA ALA A 594 -6.31 12.92 -10.49
C ALA A 594 -6.83 13.49 -11.82
N ALA A 595 -7.79 14.43 -11.77
CA ALA A 595 -8.36 15.06 -12.96
C ALA A 595 -7.30 15.82 -13.76
N TRP A 596 -6.44 16.61 -13.09
CA TRP A 596 -5.39 17.39 -13.71
C TRP A 596 -4.30 16.50 -14.31
N ASN A 597 -3.91 15.41 -13.62
CA ASN A 597 -2.96 14.43 -14.16
C ASN A 597 -3.44 13.83 -15.49
N VAL A 598 -4.71 13.45 -15.56
CA VAL A 598 -5.28 12.88 -16.80
C VAL A 598 -5.34 13.95 -17.88
N LEU A 599 -5.88 15.13 -17.56
CA LEU A 599 -6.05 16.22 -18.53
C LEU A 599 -4.72 16.69 -19.13
N SER A 600 -3.65 16.75 -18.33
CA SER A 600 -2.32 17.18 -18.77
C SER A 600 -1.60 16.15 -19.67
N ARG A 601 -2.12 14.93 -19.78
CA ARG A 601 -1.51 13.81 -20.52
C ARG A 601 -2.26 13.43 -21.79
N LEU A 602 -3.41 14.06 -22.05
CA LEU A 602 -4.17 13.88 -23.27
C LEU A 602 -3.69 14.91 -24.30
N GLU A 603 -3.56 14.49 -25.56
CA GLU A 603 -2.92 15.28 -26.62
C GLU A 603 -3.93 16.24 -27.27
N SER A 604 -5.16 15.76 -27.49
CA SER A 604 -6.24 16.59 -28.01
C SER A 604 -6.96 17.36 -26.90
N ARG A 605 -7.76 18.35 -27.30
CA ARG A 605 -8.49 19.20 -26.36
C ARG A 605 -9.55 18.35 -25.64
N HIS A 606 -9.41 18.22 -24.32
CA HIS A 606 -10.37 17.51 -23.48
C HIS A 606 -11.02 18.43 -22.45
N MET A 607 -12.12 17.95 -21.89
CA MET A 607 -12.76 18.54 -20.72
C MET A 607 -13.03 17.46 -19.68
N VAL A 608 -12.94 17.86 -18.41
CA VAL A 608 -13.41 17.07 -17.28
C VAL A 608 -14.71 17.69 -16.79
N ILE A 609 -15.73 16.85 -16.60
CA ILE A 609 -17.01 17.28 -16.02
C ILE A 609 -17.31 16.52 -14.74
N TYR A 610 -17.87 17.24 -13.77
CA TYR A 610 -18.38 16.70 -12.52
C TYR A 610 -19.82 17.16 -12.29
N ASN A 611 -20.70 16.22 -11.94
CA ASN A 611 -22.10 16.48 -11.62
C ASN A 611 -22.31 16.17 -10.14
N CYS A 612 -22.22 17.18 -9.27
CA CYS A 612 -22.31 17.03 -7.83
C CYS A 612 -23.78 16.91 -7.41
N GLY A 613 -24.23 15.71 -7.02
CA GLY A 613 -25.62 15.44 -6.63
C GLY A 613 -26.59 15.08 -7.77
N VAL A 614 -27.83 14.77 -7.42
CA VAL A 614 -28.86 14.28 -8.35
C VAL A 614 -29.34 15.39 -9.27
N GLU A 615 -29.58 16.57 -8.70
CA GLU A 615 -30.06 17.78 -9.35
C GLU A 615 -29.02 18.34 -10.34
N ALA A 616 -27.74 17.99 -10.17
CA ALA A 616 -26.69 18.29 -11.12
C ALA A 616 -26.59 17.31 -12.30
N GLY A 617 -27.35 16.21 -12.28
CA GLY A 617 -27.41 15.22 -13.35
C GLY A 617 -26.47 14.02 -13.17
N SER A 618 -26.15 13.64 -11.93
CA SER A 618 -25.37 12.41 -11.68
C SER A 618 -26.13 11.13 -12.05
N SER A 619 -25.47 10.24 -12.78
CA SER A 619 -26.06 8.94 -13.15
C SER A 619 -26.07 7.93 -12.00
N ILE A 620 -25.05 7.95 -11.14
CA ILE A 620 -24.90 7.02 -10.01
C ILE A 620 -24.35 7.75 -8.79
N GLY A 621 -24.39 7.07 -7.65
CA GLY A 621 -24.03 7.55 -6.32
C GLY A 621 -22.56 7.57 -5.96
N HIS A 622 -21.72 6.79 -6.63
CA HIS A 622 -20.28 6.73 -6.38
C HIS A 622 -19.59 7.88 -7.12
N LYS A 623 -18.80 8.68 -6.40
CA LYS A 623 -18.00 9.80 -6.91
C LYS A 623 -17.20 9.41 -8.16
N HIS A 624 -17.54 10.06 -9.26
CA HIS A 624 -16.88 9.95 -10.55
C HIS A 624 -16.97 11.27 -11.34
N LEU A 625 -15.91 11.52 -12.08
CA LEU A 625 -15.79 12.55 -13.10
C LEU A 625 -15.84 11.88 -14.47
N GLN A 626 -16.26 12.61 -15.50
CA GLN A 626 -16.18 12.14 -16.88
C GLN A 626 -15.17 13.00 -17.64
N VAL A 627 -14.31 12.35 -18.39
CA VAL A 627 -13.34 13.03 -19.27
C VAL A 627 -13.77 12.78 -20.71
N LEU A 628 -13.86 13.84 -21.51
CA LEU A 628 -14.38 13.79 -22.88
C LEU A 628 -13.56 14.69 -23.81
N PRO A 629 -13.38 14.31 -25.08
CA PRO A 629 -12.86 15.22 -26.10
C PRO A 629 -13.82 16.40 -26.29
N ARG A 630 -13.24 17.59 -26.46
CA ARG A 630 -13.96 18.81 -26.88
C ARG A 630 -14.00 18.84 -28.41
N PRO A 631 -15.08 19.35 -29.01
CA PRO A 631 -15.10 19.65 -30.43
C PRO A 631 -13.96 20.60 -30.84
N GLU A 632 -13.50 20.48 -32.09
CA GLU A 632 -12.60 21.48 -32.67
C GLU A 632 -13.27 22.86 -32.70
N LYS A 633 -12.47 23.93 -32.61
CA LYS A 633 -13.01 25.30 -32.48
C LYS A 633 -13.91 25.68 -33.66
N GLU A 634 -13.58 25.18 -34.84
CA GLU A 634 -14.32 25.41 -36.07
C GLU A 634 -15.69 24.69 -36.06
N GLU A 635 -15.80 23.57 -35.34
CA GLU A 635 -17.07 22.84 -35.18
C GLU A 635 -17.95 23.54 -34.13
N PHE A 636 -17.43 23.70 -32.91
CA PHE A 636 -18.20 24.21 -31.78
C PHE A 636 -17.31 24.74 -30.66
N GLU A 637 -17.69 25.90 -30.12
CA GLU A 637 -17.08 26.48 -28.93
C GLU A 637 -18.11 26.50 -27.79
N MET A 638 -17.67 26.09 -26.60
CA MET A 638 -18.48 26.14 -25.38
C MET A 638 -18.70 27.60 -24.97
N PHE A 639 -19.74 27.88 -24.19
CA PHE A 639 -20.10 29.27 -23.86
C PHE A 639 -18.96 30.14 -23.30
N PRO A 640 -18.08 29.68 -22.40
CA PRO A 640 -16.95 30.50 -21.95
C PRO A 640 -16.01 30.96 -23.07
N ASP A 641 -15.81 30.10 -24.08
CA ASP A 641 -14.96 30.39 -25.24
C ASP A 641 -15.71 31.29 -26.24
N ALA A 642 -16.97 30.95 -26.56
CA ALA A 642 -17.75 31.62 -27.59
C ALA A 642 -18.27 33.02 -27.19
N LEU A 643 -18.66 33.20 -25.93
CA LEU A 643 -19.22 34.47 -25.42
C LEU A 643 -18.16 35.34 -24.75
N GLY A 644 -17.04 34.72 -24.34
CA GLY A 644 -15.95 35.35 -23.61
C GLY A 644 -16.19 35.41 -22.10
N ILE A 645 -15.08 35.37 -21.36
CA ILE A 645 -15.02 35.50 -19.89
C ILE A 645 -14.75 36.97 -19.53
N ASP A 646 -15.55 37.51 -18.63
CA ASP A 646 -15.30 38.78 -17.93
C ASP A 646 -14.54 38.46 -16.64
N ASP A 647 -13.22 38.66 -16.63
CA ASP A 647 -12.35 38.29 -15.51
C ASP A 647 -12.60 39.16 -14.25
N GLU A 648 -13.08 40.39 -14.42
CA GLU A 648 -13.48 41.26 -13.29
C GLU A 648 -14.73 40.70 -12.61
N LYS A 649 -15.74 40.34 -13.42
CA LYS A 649 -16.99 39.75 -12.95
C LYS A 649 -16.94 38.25 -12.70
N GLY A 650 -15.85 37.57 -13.08
CA GLY A 650 -15.69 36.12 -12.96
C GLY A 650 -16.87 35.35 -13.53
N GLU A 651 -17.41 35.85 -14.65
CA GLU A 651 -18.64 35.37 -15.29
C GLU A 651 -18.42 35.26 -16.80
N VAL A 652 -19.11 34.31 -17.42
CA VAL A 652 -19.26 34.23 -18.87
C VAL A 652 -20.26 35.28 -19.30
N ARG A 653 -19.89 36.10 -20.29
CA ARG A 653 -20.72 37.20 -20.75
C ARG A 653 -22.07 36.72 -21.25
N SER A 654 -23.13 37.41 -20.83
CA SER A 654 -24.50 37.19 -21.32
C SER A 654 -25.14 35.85 -20.95
N LEU A 655 -24.54 35.01 -20.09
CA LEU A 655 -25.22 33.80 -19.62
C LEU A 655 -26.32 34.19 -18.60
N PRO A 656 -27.58 33.78 -18.82
CA PRO A 656 -28.73 34.24 -18.03
C PRO A 656 -28.97 33.48 -16.72
N PHE A 657 -28.17 32.46 -16.42
CA PHE A 657 -28.24 31.70 -15.17
C PHE A 657 -26.97 31.93 -14.35
N ARG A 658 -27.06 31.78 -13.03
CA ARG A 658 -25.97 31.93 -12.07
C ARG A 658 -24.87 30.92 -12.36
N HIS A 659 -23.64 31.41 -12.38
CA HIS A 659 -22.42 30.63 -12.58
C HIS A 659 -21.22 31.45 -12.12
N ALA A 660 -20.06 30.82 -12.04
CA ALA A 660 -18.79 31.53 -11.88
C ALA A 660 -17.71 30.81 -12.68
N VAL A 661 -16.85 31.58 -13.33
CA VAL A 661 -15.75 31.08 -14.16
C VAL A 661 -14.45 31.79 -13.82
N LYS A 662 -13.33 31.09 -13.96
CA LYS A 662 -11.99 31.67 -13.85
C LYS A 662 -11.06 31.05 -14.88
N ARG A 663 -10.29 31.90 -15.57
CA ARG A 663 -9.18 31.46 -16.42
C ARG A 663 -8.07 30.85 -15.58
N LEU A 664 -7.49 29.78 -16.09
CA LEU A 664 -6.38 29.07 -15.45
C LEU A 664 -5.05 29.47 -16.09
N SER A 665 -3.98 29.42 -15.31
CA SER A 665 -2.62 29.51 -15.86
C SER A 665 -2.13 28.12 -16.27
N SER A 666 -1.17 28.05 -17.18
CA SER A 666 -0.68 26.78 -17.73
C SER A 666 0.06 25.89 -16.72
N ASN A 667 0.47 26.43 -15.56
CA ASN A 667 1.34 25.77 -14.60
C ASN A 667 0.73 25.66 -13.20
N MET A 668 -0.60 25.63 -13.10
CA MET A 668 -1.27 25.58 -11.80
C MET A 668 -0.96 24.27 -11.07
N ASP A 669 -0.70 24.38 -9.78
CA ASP A 669 -0.65 23.23 -8.89
C ASP A 669 -2.05 22.87 -8.34
N VAL A 670 -2.13 21.72 -7.68
CA VAL A 670 -3.38 21.18 -7.14
C VAL A 670 -4.00 22.09 -6.06
N SER A 671 -3.17 22.73 -5.25
CA SER A 671 -3.63 23.64 -4.19
C SER A 671 -4.25 24.89 -4.81
N GLU A 672 -3.64 25.42 -5.88
CA GLU A 672 -4.18 26.56 -6.61
C GLU A 672 -5.49 26.23 -7.32
N LEU A 673 -5.60 25.06 -7.97
CA LEU A 673 -6.85 24.59 -8.57
C LEU A 673 -7.96 24.44 -7.54
N MET A 674 -7.64 23.88 -6.38
CA MET A 674 -8.58 23.75 -5.27
C MET A 674 -9.04 25.12 -4.76
N GLY A 675 -8.11 26.08 -4.63
CA GLY A 675 -8.43 27.46 -4.27
C GLY A 675 -9.32 28.17 -5.29
N VAL A 676 -9.12 27.92 -6.59
CA VAL A 676 -10.03 28.40 -7.65
C VAL A 676 -11.42 27.82 -7.46
N TYR A 677 -11.54 26.51 -7.28
CA TYR A 677 -12.84 25.86 -7.10
C TYR A 677 -13.60 26.40 -5.88
N GLU A 678 -12.94 26.57 -4.73
CA GLU A 678 -13.59 27.17 -3.55
C GLU A 678 -14.06 28.60 -3.83
N THR A 679 -13.25 29.40 -4.51
CA THR A 679 -13.61 30.77 -4.89
C THR A 679 -14.84 30.78 -5.82
N LEU A 680 -14.88 29.88 -6.81
CA LEU A 680 -15.97 29.80 -7.76
C LEU A 680 -17.28 29.32 -7.10
N LYS A 681 -17.22 28.38 -6.16
CA LYS A 681 -18.40 27.95 -5.37
C LYS A 681 -19.00 29.10 -4.58
N ILE A 682 -18.16 29.87 -3.89
CA ILE A 682 -18.61 31.03 -3.10
C ILE A 682 -19.23 32.08 -4.02
N ARG A 683 -18.54 32.44 -5.12
CA ARG A 683 -19.00 33.45 -6.07
C ARG A 683 -20.33 33.08 -6.71
N SER A 684 -20.46 31.82 -7.14
CA SER A 684 -21.70 31.31 -7.72
C SER A 684 -22.75 30.92 -6.68
N ARG A 685 -22.50 31.08 -5.37
CA ARG A 685 -23.45 30.76 -4.29
C ARG A 685 -23.98 29.33 -4.39
N VAL A 686 -23.06 28.37 -4.52
CA VAL A 686 -23.40 26.94 -4.46
C VAL A 686 -23.86 26.59 -3.04
N GLU A 687 -25.07 26.01 -2.93
CA GLU A 687 -25.60 25.49 -1.66
C GLU A 687 -25.39 23.98 -1.54
N THR A 688 -25.80 23.22 -2.56
CA THR A 688 -25.69 21.74 -2.56
C THR A 688 -25.27 21.24 -3.95
N ALA A 689 -26.21 21.13 -4.90
CA ALA A 689 -25.97 20.55 -6.20
C ALA A 689 -25.37 21.55 -7.19
N HIS A 690 -24.32 21.14 -7.90
CA HIS A 690 -23.66 21.99 -8.88
C HIS A 690 -22.89 21.18 -9.92
N ASN A 691 -22.65 21.80 -11.06
CA ASN A 691 -21.74 21.30 -12.08
C ASN A 691 -20.37 21.95 -11.95
N VAL A 692 -19.33 21.18 -12.26
CA VAL A 692 -17.98 21.67 -12.51
C VAL A 692 -17.57 21.24 -13.92
N ILE A 693 -17.01 22.17 -14.67
CA ILE A 693 -16.33 21.91 -15.93
C ILE A 693 -14.90 22.43 -15.80
N LEU A 694 -13.93 21.57 -16.04
CA LEU A 694 -12.51 21.87 -16.00
C LEU A 694 -11.91 21.59 -17.37
N VAL A 695 -11.29 22.61 -17.95
CA VAL A 695 -10.43 22.52 -19.14
C VAL A 695 -9.08 23.17 -18.81
N ASN A 696 -8.09 23.04 -19.70
CA ASN A 696 -6.77 23.64 -19.46
C ASN A 696 -6.83 25.17 -19.34
N GLU A 697 -7.80 25.82 -19.99
CA GLU A 697 -7.88 27.27 -20.07
C GLU A 697 -8.75 27.92 -18.99
N TRP A 698 -9.73 27.21 -18.43
CA TRP A 698 -10.68 27.77 -17.47
C TRP A 698 -11.37 26.68 -16.64
N MET A 699 -11.88 27.08 -15.47
CA MET A 699 -12.78 26.29 -14.63
C MET A 699 -14.11 27.03 -14.50
N LEU A 700 -15.23 26.32 -14.67
CA LEU A 700 -16.60 26.84 -14.59
C LEU A 700 -17.38 26.06 -13.54
N VAL A 701 -18.05 26.76 -12.63
CA VAL A 701 -18.95 26.20 -11.61
C VAL A 701 -20.35 26.77 -11.83
N ILE A 702 -21.35 25.88 -11.88
CA ILE A 702 -22.75 26.25 -12.13
C ILE A 702 -23.64 25.59 -11.07
N PRO A 703 -24.26 26.34 -10.15
CA PRO A 703 -25.29 25.83 -9.26
C PRO A 703 -26.48 25.27 -10.04
N ARG A 704 -27.04 24.17 -9.56
CA ARG A 704 -28.10 23.43 -10.26
C ARG A 704 -29.36 23.35 -9.41
N PHE A 705 -30.50 23.61 -10.06
CA PHE A 705 -31.82 23.50 -9.45
C PHE A 705 -32.42 22.11 -9.69
N CYS A 706 -32.35 21.63 -10.93
CA CYS A 706 -32.77 20.28 -11.29
C CYS A 706 -32.02 19.77 -12.52
N ALA A 707 -31.98 18.46 -12.69
CA ALA A 707 -31.29 17.82 -13.80
C ALA A 707 -32.19 17.58 -15.02
N ARG A 708 -33.51 17.51 -14.81
CA ARG A 708 -34.47 16.96 -15.77
C ARG A 708 -35.83 17.64 -15.71
N HIS A 709 -36.45 17.79 -16.88
CA HIS A 709 -37.86 18.15 -17.07
C HIS A 709 -38.46 17.19 -18.10
N GLY A 710 -39.22 16.20 -17.63
CA GLY A 710 -39.73 15.13 -18.48
C GLY A 710 -38.61 14.26 -19.07
N ASN A 711 -38.60 14.11 -20.40
CA ASN A 711 -37.53 13.43 -21.16
C ASN A 711 -36.25 14.28 -21.29
N LEU A 712 -36.33 15.60 -21.11
CA LEU A 712 -35.21 16.50 -21.33
C LEU A 712 -34.31 16.56 -20.09
N ALA A 713 -32.99 16.47 -20.31
CA ALA A 713 -32.00 16.42 -19.24
C ALA A 713 -30.77 17.27 -19.59
N ALA A 714 -30.17 17.91 -18.59
CA ALA A 714 -28.94 18.67 -18.75
C ALA A 714 -27.91 18.28 -17.69
N ASN A 715 -26.74 17.83 -18.12
CA ASN A 715 -25.57 17.70 -17.25
C ASN A 715 -24.65 18.92 -17.38
N ALA A 716 -23.47 18.87 -16.76
CA ALA A 716 -22.45 19.91 -16.86
C ALA A 716 -22.13 20.34 -18.31
N ALA A 717 -21.90 19.40 -19.23
CA ALA A 717 -21.60 19.73 -20.63
C ALA A 717 -22.76 20.45 -21.33
N SER A 718 -24.00 20.04 -21.03
CA SER A 718 -25.21 20.68 -21.59
C SER A 718 -25.36 22.12 -21.14
N MET A 719 -25.02 22.43 -19.89
CA MET A 719 -25.04 23.81 -19.38
C MET A 719 -24.01 24.73 -20.06
N ALA A 720 -23.02 24.17 -20.73
CA ALA A 720 -22.05 24.90 -21.53
C ALA A 720 -22.29 24.80 -23.05
N GLY A 721 -23.49 24.35 -23.44
CA GLY A 721 -23.98 24.35 -24.82
C GLY A 721 -23.82 23.02 -25.57
N MET A 722 -23.25 21.98 -24.95
CA MET A 722 -23.10 20.66 -25.58
C MET A 722 -24.13 19.67 -25.02
N VAL A 723 -25.25 19.53 -25.73
CA VAL A 723 -26.43 18.78 -25.27
C VAL A 723 -26.44 17.38 -25.87
N TRP A 724 -26.64 16.38 -25.02
CA TRP A 724 -26.80 14.98 -25.46
C TRP A 724 -28.23 14.55 -25.31
N VAL A 725 -28.76 13.98 -26.39
CA VAL A 725 -30.13 13.47 -26.43
C VAL A 725 -30.13 11.98 -26.77
N THR A 726 -31.17 11.28 -26.35
CA THR A 726 -31.31 9.85 -26.64
C THR A 726 -31.93 9.59 -28.00
N LYS A 727 -32.79 10.51 -28.47
CA LYS A 727 -33.51 10.43 -29.74
C LYS A 727 -33.42 11.76 -30.49
N SER A 728 -33.51 11.72 -31.81
CA SER A 728 -33.55 12.94 -32.63
C SER A 728 -34.78 13.81 -32.37
N GLU A 729 -35.91 13.20 -31.96
CA GLU A 729 -37.14 13.88 -31.54
C GLU A 729 -36.91 14.81 -30.34
N ASP A 730 -36.10 14.38 -29.37
CA ASP A 730 -35.76 15.19 -28.20
C ASP A 730 -35.08 16.52 -28.60
N VAL A 731 -34.36 16.58 -29.72
CA VAL A 731 -33.77 17.84 -30.21
C VAL A 731 -34.86 18.84 -30.58
N GLN A 732 -35.94 18.36 -31.21
CA GLN A 732 -37.05 19.23 -31.58
C GLN A 732 -37.77 19.74 -30.33
N ASP A 733 -37.98 18.88 -29.33
CA ASP A 733 -38.54 19.28 -28.02
C ASP A 733 -37.69 20.36 -27.34
N TRP A 734 -36.36 20.25 -27.41
CA TRP A 734 -35.43 21.27 -26.91
C TRP A 734 -35.56 22.59 -27.67
N VAL A 735 -35.68 22.53 -29.01
CA VAL A 735 -35.81 23.71 -29.87
C VAL A 735 -37.14 24.42 -29.60
N ASP A 736 -38.25 23.68 -29.56
CA ASP A 736 -39.61 24.20 -29.41
C ASP A 736 -39.80 24.89 -28.04
N ARG A 737 -39.12 24.40 -27.00
CA ARG A 737 -39.12 24.99 -25.65
C ARG A 737 -38.09 26.08 -25.43
N GLY A 738 -37.24 26.37 -26.41
CA GLY A 738 -36.12 27.30 -26.25
C GLY A 738 -34.96 26.69 -25.44
N PRO A 739 -33.85 26.28 -26.08
CA PRO A 739 -32.74 25.63 -25.39
C PRO A 739 -32.15 26.43 -24.23
N MET A 740 -32.05 27.76 -24.36
CA MET A 740 -31.55 28.61 -23.29
C MET A 740 -32.57 28.78 -22.15
N GLU A 741 -33.86 28.81 -22.46
CA GLU A 741 -34.92 28.85 -21.45
C GLU A 741 -34.90 27.56 -20.60
N LEU A 742 -34.68 26.41 -21.24
CA LEU A 742 -34.45 25.14 -20.54
C LEU A 742 -33.21 25.18 -19.65
N LEU A 743 -32.07 25.69 -20.14
CA LEU A 743 -30.87 25.84 -19.28
C LEU A 743 -31.13 26.74 -18.07
N CYS A 744 -31.96 27.79 -18.22
CA CYS A 744 -32.37 28.64 -17.09
C CYS A 744 -33.22 27.87 -16.07
N GLN A 745 -34.10 26.97 -16.52
CA GLN A 745 -34.92 26.13 -15.63
C GLN A 745 -34.07 25.07 -14.89
N PHE A 746 -33.03 24.56 -15.54
CA PHE A 746 -32.08 23.61 -14.97
C PHE A 746 -31.07 24.26 -14.00
N GLY A 747 -30.67 25.49 -14.28
CA GLY A 747 -29.79 26.30 -13.46
C GLY A 747 -30.55 27.11 -12.40
N VAL A 748 -29.80 27.92 -11.66
CA VAL A 748 -30.37 28.93 -10.75
C VAL A 748 -30.34 30.27 -11.46
N VAL A 749 -31.48 30.97 -11.59
CA VAL A 749 -31.53 32.32 -12.17
C VAL A 749 -31.55 33.36 -11.06
N GLU A 750 -30.92 34.51 -11.27
CA GLU A 750 -31.06 35.64 -10.35
C GLU A 750 -32.45 36.26 -10.51
N LYS A 751 -33.18 36.39 -9.39
CA LYS A 751 -34.47 37.08 -9.37
C LYS A 751 -34.29 38.58 -9.42
#